data_AF-A0A840TWI6-F1
#
_entry.id   AF-A0A840TWI6-F1
#
_cell.length_a   1.000
_cell.length_b   1.000
_cell.length_c   1.000
_cell.angle_alpha   90.00
_cell.angle_beta   90.00
_cell.angle_gamma   90.00
#
_symmetry.space_group_name_H-M   'P 1'
#
loop_
_entity.id
_entity.type
_entity.pdbx_description
1 polymer ?
#
loop_
_entity_poly.entity_id
_entity_poly.type
_entity_poly.pdbx_seq_one_letter_code
_entity_poly.pdbx_strand_id
1 'polypeptide(L)'
;MKRLLMLVVVLATTVLLPSAFAQKFIHPGIDQSAQDLAYMKQQVLKGEQPWKDAFDRLKAATDLTFEVKPHTHVLRGPYGRPNIGGDDLSKGANMAYNCALLWYLTNDPAYARKAIEILNAWSGTLWDFDYNDAKLLAAWTGHALCNAAEILRYTNAGLASAEVERFTKMLTTVYYPLMRFYYPQANGNWDGAIIHSLLAIAIFTDNRPLFDNAVAHFLHGPVNGGIFKYIYPSGQCQESTRDQAHVQLGLGEFAGAAQIAYTQGVDLFSIGNNRLALGYEYTAQFLLSDKPHSYGTISERARTLRDDYEYVYRHYAARGVDMPYTRQAADSVRTKASRSVLTAVRAPLAKVPTQAVSPKASTIGYVAGARHSATAKVPSDALLVAPGESLQAALDAAAGKNRWVVAKAGIHSLPTTLKVPSGVTLAGEGLSTILFLDPASGVRDALVNAEPNLHDFTLRDLVIEVATRTEVPSDPNSARSYRSTANRGGIMLLAQQEGQMKNITFENITVQNATYNGVFVSGATGLKVLGCDFNENGASIVPGPKLQHNLLLTHCADVTVRDSRLATSPHGSGLALGYCRDVIVANCEIARNAYYGLLVTESENIWVENNLIEANDRSGVMLEYLHQGSRNVTLSHNLIHYNTGHGLEAYAAKNVKAKGNTYAGNGRPGADPQKLSKEKKMIMDAKYPAE
;
A
#
# COMPACT_ATOMS: atom_id res chain seq x y z
N MET A 1 78.03 38.36 -12.09
CA MET A 1 76.68 38.72 -11.59
C MET A 1 75.64 37.92 -12.37
N LYS A 2 75.07 36.87 -11.76
CA LYS A 2 74.10 35.95 -12.38
C LYS A 2 72.68 36.48 -12.14
N ARG A 3 71.87 36.63 -13.19
CA ARG A 3 70.40 36.72 -13.08
C ARG A 3 69.82 35.40 -13.58
N LEU A 4 69.16 34.66 -12.68
CA LEU A 4 68.53 33.38 -12.95
C LEU A 4 67.03 33.61 -13.19
N LEU A 5 66.53 33.14 -14.33
CA LEU A 5 65.12 33.08 -14.70
C LEU A 5 64.39 32.14 -13.72
N MET A 6 63.25 32.59 -13.17
CA MET A 6 62.36 31.74 -12.37
C MET A 6 61.17 31.32 -13.24
N LEU A 7 61.09 30.02 -13.53
CA LEU A 7 60.04 29.35 -14.29
C LEU A 7 58.84 29.10 -13.36
N VAL A 8 57.66 29.63 -13.68
CA VAL A 8 56.41 29.33 -12.96
C VAL A 8 55.73 28.13 -13.63
N VAL A 9 55.65 27.01 -12.93
CA VAL A 9 54.88 25.82 -13.33
C VAL A 9 53.46 25.96 -12.79
N VAL A 10 52.48 26.15 -13.67
CA VAL A 10 51.05 26.10 -13.33
C VAL A 10 50.60 24.64 -13.46
N LEU A 11 50.31 24.00 -12.32
CA LEU A 11 49.76 22.65 -12.28
C LEU A 11 48.23 22.74 -12.44
N ALA A 12 47.72 22.43 -13.63
CA ALA A 12 46.28 22.35 -13.88
C ALA A 12 45.74 20.99 -13.40
N THR A 13 45.09 20.96 -12.24
CA THR A 13 44.28 19.81 -11.80
C THR A 13 42.98 19.78 -12.59
N THR A 14 42.89 18.90 -13.59
CA THR A 14 41.66 18.53 -14.27
C THR A 14 40.79 17.70 -13.33
N VAL A 15 39.71 18.30 -12.81
CA VAL A 15 38.63 17.58 -12.13
C VAL A 15 37.84 16.84 -13.20
N LEU A 16 38.11 15.54 -13.37
CA LEU A 16 37.26 14.62 -14.12
C LEU A 16 35.98 14.39 -13.31
N LEU A 17 34.94 15.19 -13.57
CA LEU A 17 33.58 14.86 -13.16
C LEU A 17 33.19 13.56 -13.86
N PRO A 18 32.80 12.48 -13.15
CA PRO A 18 32.24 11.32 -13.81
C PRO A 18 30.93 11.75 -14.46
N SER A 19 30.89 11.75 -15.79
CA SER A 19 29.64 11.77 -16.52
C SER A 19 28.83 10.55 -16.08
N ALA A 20 27.77 10.77 -15.32
CA ALA A 20 26.80 9.74 -14.99
C ALA A 20 26.07 9.33 -16.27
N PHE A 21 26.64 8.39 -17.03
CA PHE A 21 25.90 7.71 -18.09
C PHE A 21 24.81 6.88 -17.43
N ALA A 22 23.56 7.08 -17.85
CA ALA A 22 22.45 6.22 -17.44
C ALA A 22 22.82 4.75 -17.73
N GLN A 23 22.68 3.88 -16.73
CA GLN A 23 22.97 2.45 -16.87
C GLN A 23 22.10 1.88 -18.00
N LYS A 24 22.74 1.27 -19.01
CA LYS A 24 22.04 0.51 -20.06
C LYS A 24 21.33 -0.69 -19.44
N PHE A 25 20.16 -1.04 -19.96
CA PHE A 25 19.46 -2.22 -19.50
C PHE A 25 20.27 -3.50 -19.77
N ILE A 26 20.12 -4.45 -18.86
CA ILE A 26 20.67 -5.80 -19.00
C ILE A 26 19.69 -6.62 -19.84
N HIS A 27 20.22 -7.32 -20.84
CA HIS A 27 19.46 -8.13 -21.77
C HIS A 27 20.07 -9.55 -21.98
N PRO A 28 19.24 -10.61 -22.00
CA PRO A 28 17.87 -10.62 -21.48
C PRO A 28 17.87 -10.22 -20.00
N GLY A 29 16.80 -9.60 -19.52
CA GLY A 29 16.77 -9.08 -18.15
C GLY A 29 15.40 -8.70 -17.60
N ILE A 30 14.30 -9.17 -18.21
CA ILE A 30 12.96 -9.13 -17.63
C ILE A 30 12.90 -10.13 -16.47
N ASP A 31 12.51 -11.39 -16.66
CA ASP A 31 12.40 -12.31 -15.50
C ASP A 31 13.75 -12.95 -15.14
N GLN A 32 14.63 -13.16 -16.12
CA GLN A 32 15.89 -13.88 -15.96
C GLN A 32 17.01 -13.21 -16.77
N SER A 33 18.20 -13.07 -16.17
CA SER A 33 19.38 -12.66 -16.90
C SER A 33 19.94 -13.79 -17.78
N ALA A 34 20.89 -13.48 -18.68
CA ALA A 34 21.64 -14.50 -19.43
C ALA A 34 22.29 -15.56 -18.50
N GLN A 35 22.78 -15.13 -17.35
CA GLN A 35 23.42 -16.02 -16.37
C GLN A 35 22.39 -16.92 -15.67
N ASP A 36 21.22 -16.37 -15.32
CA ASP A 36 20.14 -17.12 -14.69
C ASP A 36 19.58 -18.19 -15.63
N LEU A 37 19.37 -17.82 -16.90
CA LEU A 37 18.97 -18.76 -17.95
C LEU A 37 20.01 -19.88 -18.09
N ALA A 38 21.29 -19.55 -18.22
CA ALA A 38 22.36 -20.54 -18.38
C ALA A 38 22.44 -21.51 -17.20
N TYR A 39 22.31 -20.99 -15.99
CA TYR A 39 22.31 -21.79 -14.78
C TYR A 39 21.06 -22.69 -14.70
N MET A 40 19.86 -22.18 -15.01
CA MET A 40 18.63 -22.98 -15.12
C MET A 40 18.82 -24.16 -16.10
N LYS A 41 19.34 -23.89 -17.31
CA LYS A 41 19.62 -24.94 -18.29
C LYS A 41 20.62 -25.97 -17.78
N GLN A 42 21.67 -25.52 -17.09
CA GLN A 42 22.65 -26.42 -16.48
C GLN A 42 22.00 -27.36 -15.45
N GLN A 43 21.11 -26.87 -14.58
CA GLN A 43 20.42 -27.71 -13.59
C GLN A 43 19.52 -28.75 -14.26
N VAL A 44 18.76 -28.34 -15.29
CA VAL A 44 17.92 -29.26 -16.07
C VAL A 44 18.76 -30.34 -16.76
N LEU A 45 19.86 -29.97 -17.42
CA LEU A 45 20.73 -30.92 -18.13
C LEU A 45 21.43 -31.91 -17.19
N LYS A 46 21.71 -31.50 -15.94
CA LYS A 46 22.25 -32.40 -14.90
C LYS A 46 21.20 -33.33 -14.30
N GLY A 47 19.91 -33.10 -14.57
CA GLY A 47 18.82 -33.87 -13.95
C GLY A 47 18.56 -33.49 -12.49
N GLU A 48 19.00 -32.30 -12.05
CA GLU A 48 18.86 -31.86 -10.67
C GLU A 48 17.40 -31.57 -10.32
N GLN A 49 16.98 -31.96 -9.12
CA GLN A 49 15.65 -31.66 -8.61
C GLN A 49 15.64 -30.32 -7.84
N PRO A 50 14.58 -29.51 -7.96
CA PRO A 50 13.28 -29.80 -8.61
C PRO A 50 13.20 -29.45 -10.11
N TRP A 51 14.31 -29.00 -10.73
CA TRP A 51 14.31 -28.44 -12.08
C TRP A 51 13.95 -29.45 -13.16
N LYS A 52 14.44 -30.68 -13.05
CA LYS A 52 14.17 -31.72 -14.04
C LYS A 52 12.68 -32.03 -14.17
N ASP A 53 12.00 -32.24 -13.04
CA ASP A 53 10.57 -32.54 -13.05
C ASP A 53 9.74 -31.33 -13.53
N ALA A 54 10.15 -30.12 -13.14
CA ALA A 54 9.51 -28.90 -13.61
C ALA A 54 9.63 -28.72 -15.13
N PHE A 55 10.80 -29.04 -15.70
CA PHE A 55 11.03 -29.08 -17.14
C PHE A 55 10.16 -30.12 -17.84
N ASP A 56 10.07 -31.35 -17.32
CA ASP A 56 9.25 -32.40 -17.91
C ASP A 56 7.77 -32.02 -17.92
N ARG A 57 7.27 -31.45 -16.80
CA ARG A 57 5.91 -30.91 -16.71
C ARG A 57 5.68 -29.78 -17.70
N LEU A 58 6.62 -28.83 -17.82
CA LEU A 58 6.51 -27.73 -18.79
C LEU A 58 6.45 -28.26 -20.22
N LYS A 59 7.32 -29.22 -20.56
CA LYS A 59 7.36 -29.85 -21.88
C LYS A 59 6.07 -30.58 -22.19
N ALA A 60 5.53 -31.34 -21.23
CA ALA A 60 4.26 -32.06 -21.38
C ALA A 60 3.07 -31.11 -21.53
N ALA A 61 3.09 -29.95 -20.86
CA ALA A 61 2.04 -28.93 -20.95
C ALA A 61 2.15 -28.03 -22.20
N THR A 62 3.22 -28.15 -23.00
CA THR A 62 3.46 -27.31 -24.18
C THR A 62 3.11 -28.06 -25.45
N ASP A 63 1.93 -27.77 -25.98
CA ASP A 63 1.42 -28.34 -27.22
C ASP A 63 1.81 -27.49 -28.44
N LEU A 64 2.68 -28.03 -29.30
CA LEU A 64 3.09 -27.37 -30.55
C LEU A 64 2.00 -27.35 -31.62
N THR A 65 0.89 -28.05 -31.43
CA THR A 65 -0.30 -27.97 -32.31
C THR A 65 -1.25 -26.84 -31.91
N PHE A 66 -0.91 -26.07 -30.87
CA PHE A 66 -1.68 -24.91 -30.41
C PHE A 66 -2.05 -23.98 -31.58
N GLU A 67 -3.36 -23.77 -31.75
CA GLU A 67 -3.96 -22.89 -32.73
C GLU A 67 -3.96 -21.44 -32.23
N VAL A 68 -3.29 -20.54 -32.95
CA VAL A 68 -3.23 -19.12 -32.58
C VAL A 68 -4.45 -18.38 -33.12
N LYS A 69 -5.24 -17.78 -32.22
CA LYS A 69 -6.47 -17.05 -32.55
C LYS A 69 -6.33 -15.57 -32.18
N PRO A 70 -5.67 -14.75 -33.02
CA PRO A 70 -5.54 -13.33 -32.74
C PRO A 70 -6.86 -12.60 -33.03
N HIS A 71 -7.11 -11.53 -32.29
CA HIS A 71 -8.28 -10.67 -32.45
C HIS A 71 -7.84 -9.22 -32.61
N THR A 72 -8.56 -8.44 -33.43
CA THR A 72 -8.30 -7.00 -33.58
C THR A 72 -8.78 -6.23 -32.35
N HIS A 73 -9.95 -6.57 -31.84
CA HIS A 73 -10.54 -5.98 -30.64
C HIS A 73 -10.66 -7.04 -29.56
N VAL A 74 -9.96 -6.84 -28.44
CA VAL A 74 -10.04 -7.74 -27.29
C VAL A 74 -10.94 -7.10 -26.22
N LEU A 75 -12.09 -7.72 -25.96
CA LEU A 75 -13.13 -7.20 -25.08
C LEU A 75 -13.23 -8.07 -23.82
N ARG A 76 -12.97 -7.50 -22.65
CA ARG A 76 -13.04 -8.23 -21.38
C ARG A 76 -13.80 -7.44 -20.32
N GLY A 77 -15.06 -7.82 -20.11
CA GLY A 77 -15.92 -7.21 -19.10
C GLY A 77 -15.76 -7.79 -17.69
N PRO A 78 -16.62 -7.36 -16.73
CA PRO A 78 -16.44 -7.70 -15.33
C PRO A 78 -16.50 -9.21 -15.12
N TYR A 79 -15.54 -9.76 -14.37
CA TYR A 79 -15.42 -11.21 -14.16
C TYR A 79 -15.29 -12.00 -15.47
N GLY A 80 -14.70 -11.37 -16.51
CA GLY A 80 -14.54 -11.97 -17.84
C GLY A 80 -15.84 -12.05 -18.64
N ARG A 81 -16.77 -11.10 -18.49
CA ARG A 81 -18.06 -11.12 -19.22
C ARG A 81 -18.41 -9.73 -19.78
N PRO A 82 -18.45 -9.52 -21.12
CA PRO A 82 -18.11 -10.49 -22.17
C PRO A 82 -16.63 -10.86 -22.18
N ASN A 83 -16.27 -11.93 -22.90
CA ASN A 83 -14.88 -12.32 -23.16
C ASN A 83 -14.73 -12.63 -24.65
N ILE A 84 -14.21 -11.65 -25.39
CA ILE A 84 -13.94 -11.77 -26.83
C ILE A 84 -12.42 -11.60 -26.99
N GLY A 85 -11.75 -12.69 -27.34
CA GLY A 85 -10.30 -12.75 -27.53
C GLY A 85 -9.43 -12.71 -26.26
N GLY A 86 -10.01 -12.47 -25.08
CA GLY A 86 -9.24 -12.36 -23.84
C GLY A 86 -8.60 -13.68 -23.39
N ASP A 87 -9.35 -14.78 -23.49
CA ASP A 87 -8.83 -16.13 -23.21
C ASP A 87 -7.80 -16.56 -24.26
N ASP A 88 -8.04 -16.25 -25.54
CA ASP A 88 -7.11 -16.58 -26.63
C ASP A 88 -5.78 -15.85 -26.44
N LEU A 89 -5.83 -14.57 -26.07
CA LEU A 89 -4.64 -13.78 -25.77
C LEU A 89 -3.89 -14.33 -24.55
N SER A 90 -4.60 -14.64 -23.47
CA SER A 90 -4.00 -15.18 -22.24
C SER A 90 -3.32 -16.53 -22.47
N LYS A 91 -3.98 -17.43 -23.21
CA LYS A 91 -3.42 -18.74 -23.57
C LYS A 91 -2.24 -18.57 -24.53
N GLY A 92 -2.35 -17.69 -25.52
CA GLY A 92 -1.27 -17.37 -26.44
C GLY A 92 -0.03 -16.84 -25.73
N ALA A 93 -0.19 -15.85 -24.85
CA ALA A 93 0.91 -15.28 -24.07
C ALA A 93 1.64 -16.35 -23.22
N ASN A 94 0.87 -17.20 -22.52
CA ASN A 94 1.45 -18.29 -21.74
C ASN A 94 2.15 -19.33 -22.62
N MET A 95 1.56 -19.72 -23.76
CA MET A 95 2.14 -20.68 -24.69
C MET A 95 3.43 -20.14 -25.33
N ALA A 96 3.46 -18.86 -25.73
CA ALA A 96 4.65 -18.21 -26.26
C ALA A 96 5.79 -18.23 -25.25
N TYR A 97 5.52 -17.92 -23.98
CA TYR A 97 6.52 -17.95 -22.93
C TYR A 97 7.03 -19.39 -22.65
N ASN A 98 6.12 -20.36 -22.56
CA ASN A 98 6.50 -21.77 -22.40
C ASN A 98 7.40 -22.25 -23.55
N CYS A 99 7.03 -21.93 -24.79
CA CYS A 99 7.82 -22.24 -25.98
C CYS A 99 9.17 -21.54 -25.98
N ALA A 100 9.27 -20.26 -25.59
CA ALA A 100 10.55 -19.55 -25.51
C ALA A 100 11.51 -20.19 -24.49
N LEU A 101 11.01 -20.61 -23.33
CA LEU A 101 11.80 -21.35 -22.34
C LEU A 101 12.24 -22.72 -22.86
N LEU A 102 11.34 -23.47 -23.49
CA LEU A 102 11.67 -24.80 -24.04
C LEU A 102 12.65 -24.71 -25.21
N TRP A 103 12.55 -23.68 -26.06
CA TRP A 103 13.58 -23.34 -27.04
C TRP A 103 14.94 -23.21 -26.37
N TYR A 104 15.03 -22.36 -25.35
CA TYR A 104 16.31 -22.13 -24.67
C TYR A 104 16.86 -23.39 -24.01
N LEU A 105 16.00 -24.19 -23.36
CA LEU A 105 16.40 -25.40 -22.64
C LEU A 105 16.81 -26.53 -23.57
N THR A 106 16.15 -26.71 -24.72
CA THR A 106 16.31 -27.87 -25.61
C THR A 106 17.13 -27.59 -26.87
N ASN A 107 17.23 -26.33 -27.29
CA ASN A 107 17.67 -25.90 -28.62
C ASN A 107 16.80 -26.46 -29.78
N ASP A 108 15.59 -26.97 -29.51
CA ASP A 108 14.69 -27.45 -30.58
C ASP A 108 13.99 -26.26 -31.26
N PRO A 109 14.28 -26.00 -32.55
CA PRO A 109 13.75 -24.84 -33.26
C PRO A 109 12.24 -24.88 -33.47
N ALA A 110 11.56 -26.01 -33.23
CA ALA A 110 10.11 -26.08 -33.29
C ALA A 110 9.45 -25.17 -32.23
N TYR A 111 10.01 -25.13 -31.01
CA TYR A 111 9.51 -24.25 -29.96
C TYR A 111 9.76 -22.77 -30.28
N ALA A 112 10.94 -22.41 -30.80
CA ALA A 112 11.23 -21.04 -31.23
C ALA A 112 10.24 -20.58 -32.32
N ARG A 113 10.02 -21.41 -33.34
CA ARG A 113 9.07 -21.10 -34.42
C ARG A 113 7.65 -20.87 -33.90
N LYS A 114 7.15 -21.73 -33.00
CA LYS A 114 5.80 -21.57 -32.43
C LYS A 114 5.68 -20.30 -31.57
N ALA A 115 6.70 -19.97 -30.78
CA ALA A 115 6.71 -18.73 -30.00
C ALA A 115 6.70 -17.48 -30.91
N ILE A 116 7.52 -17.47 -31.96
CA ILE A 116 7.57 -16.39 -32.97
C ILE A 116 6.24 -16.28 -33.71
N GLU A 117 5.63 -17.40 -34.11
CA GLU A 117 4.30 -17.45 -34.73
C GLU A 117 3.25 -16.75 -33.87
N ILE A 118 3.20 -17.06 -32.57
CA ILE A 118 2.24 -16.44 -31.64
C ILE A 118 2.50 -14.93 -31.49
N LEU A 119 3.75 -14.52 -31.27
CA LEU A 119 4.12 -13.10 -31.14
C LEU A 119 3.76 -12.31 -32.39
N ASN A 120 4.02 -12.87 -33.57
CA ASN A 120 3.73 -12.25 -34.86
C ASN A 120 2.23 -12.17 -35.15
N ALA A 121 1.48 -13.22 -34.86
CA ALA A 121 0.03 -13.24 -35.06
C ALA A 121 -0.65 -12.14 -34.23
N TRP A 122 -0.30 -12.01 -32.95
CA TRP A 122 -0.88 -10.96 -32.11
C TRP A 122 -0.38 -9.56 -32.47
N SER A 123 0.92 -9.37 -32.68
CA SER A 123 1.48 -8.06 -33.04
C SER A 123 1.08 -7.55 -34.43
N GLY A 124 0.64 -8.45 -35.33
CA GLY A 124 0.10 -8.09 -36.63
C GLY A 124 -1.40 -7.79 -36.64
N THR A 125 -2.13 -8.12 -35.58
CA THR A 125 -3.61 -8.11 -35.59
C THR A 125 -4.23 -7.26 -34.50
N LEU A 126 -3.68 -7.23 -33.27
CA LEU A 126 -4.31 -6.53 -32.14
C LEU A 126 -4.30 -5.01 -32.32
N TRP A 127 -5.47 -4.38 -32.22
CA TRP A 127 -5.66 -2.93 -32.39
C TRP A 127 -6.00 -2.23 -31.08
N ASP A 128 -6.87 -2.82 -30.25
CA ASP A 128 -7.29 -2.24 -28.98
C ASP A 128 -7.84 -3.27 -27.98
N PHE A 129 -8.03 -2.75 -26.77
CA PHE A 129 -8.64 -3.40 -25.61
C PHE A 129 -9.80 -2.55 -25.15
N ASP A 130 -10.91 -3.17 -24.74
CA ASP A 130 -12.05 -2.44 -24.20
C ASP A 130 -12.80 -3.27 -23.14
N TYR A 131 -13.68 -2.60 -22.38
CA TYR A 131 -14.30 -2.98 -21.12
C TYR A 131 -13.38 -2.89 -19.90
N ASN A 132 -13.99 -2.99 -18.70
CA ASN A 132 -13.34 -2.68 -17.44
C ASN A 132 -12.15 -3.59 -17.11
N ASP A 133 -12.22 -4.90 -17.39
CA ASP A 133 -11.20 -5.90 -17.02
C ASP A 133 -10.06 -5.98 -18.05
N ALA A 134 -10.15 -5.21 -19.13
CA ALA A 134 -9.20 -5.24 -20.23
C ALA A 134 -7.81 -4.72 -19.82
N LYS A 135 -7.75 -3.72 -18.93
CA LYS A 135 -6.48 -3.21 -18.39
C LYS A 135 -5.75 -4.29 -17.59
N LEU A 136 -6.46 -5.07 -16.80
CA LEU A 136 -5.90 -6.18 -16.03
C LEU A 136 -5.44 -7.32 -16.94
N LEU A 137 -6.24 -7.68 -17.95
CA LEU A 137 -5.85 -8.66 -18.97
C LEU A 137 -4.56 -8.24 -19.69
N ALA A 138 -4.50 -7.02 -20.21
CA ALA A 138 -3.33 -6.50 -20.91
C ALA A 138 -2.10 -6.48 -19.99
N ALA A 139 -2.30 -6.17 -18.70
CA ALA A 139 -1.25 -6.22 -17.71
C ALA A 139 -0.73 -7.65 -17.46
N TRP A 140 -1.57 -8.68 -17.44
CA TRP A 140 -1.10 -10.07 -17.32
C TRP A 140 -0.42 -10.61 -18.57
N THR A 141 -0.88 -10.21 -19.75
CA THR A 141 -0.33 -10.75 -21.01
C THR A 141 0.89 -9.98 -21.47
N GLY A 142 1.01 -8.70 -21.12
CA GLY A 142 2.12 -7.82 -21.50
C GLY A 142 3.48 -8.34 -21.04
N HIS A 143 3.67 -8.56 -19.72
CA HIS A 143 4.94 -9.03 -19.18
C HIS A 143 5.31 -10.42 -19.71
N ALA A 144 4.34 -11.32 -19.84
CA ALA A 144 4.57 -12.68 -20.36
C ALA A 144 5.02 -12.67 -21.83
N LEU A 145 4.36 -11.86 -22.68
CA LEU A 145 4.75 -11.70 -24.09
C LEU A 145 6.12 -11.02 -24.22
N CYS A 146 6.39 -9.98 -23.42
CA CYS A 146 7.68 -9.29 -23.42
C CYS A 146 8.81 -10.24 -23.06
N ASN A 147 8.65 -11.05 -22.02
CA ASN A 147 9.70 -11.99 -21.60
C ASN A 147 9.92 -13.10 -22.64
N ALA A 148 8.86 -13.61 -23.27
CA ALA A 148 8.97 -14.56 -24.38
C ALA A 148 9.77 -13.96 -25.55
N ALA A 149 9.42 -12.74 -25.98
CA ALA A 149 10.10 -12.03 -27.07
C ALA A 149 11.56 -11.71 -26.72
N GLU A 150 11.85 -11.35 -25.46
CA GLU A 150 13.20 -11.04 -25.01
C GLU A 150 14.11 -12.27 -25.03
N ILE A 151 13.64 -13.41 -24.52
CA ILE A 151 14.40 -14.67 -24.58
C ILE A 151 14.74 -15.00 -26.03
N LEU A 152 13.77 -14.94 -26.95
CA LEU A 152 14.00 -15.26 -28.37
C LEU A 152 15.00 -14.30 -29.02
N ARG A 153 14.87 -12.99 -28.75
CA ARG A 153 15.73 -11.93 -29.30
C ARG A 153 17.20 -12.11 -28.92
N TYR A 154 17.48 -12.56 -27.70
CA TYR A 154 18.84 -12.65 -27.16
C TYR A 154 19.42 -14.07 -27.08
N THR A 155 18.75 -15.07 -27.67
CA THR A 155 19.21 -16.48 -27.66
C THR A 155 19.34 -17.09 -29.06
N ASN A 156 19.50 -16.25 -30.10
CA ASN A 156 19.65 -16.65 -31.50
C ASN A 156 18.49 -17.54 -32.00
N ALA A 157 17.26 -17.25 -31.58
CA ALA A 157 16.07 -18.01 -31.93
C ALA A 157 15.54 -17.74 -33.35
N GLY A 158 16.14 -16.79 -34.07
CA GLY A 158 15.73 -16.40 -35.42
C GLY A 158 14.63 -15.33 -35.47
N LEU A 159 14.33 -14.65 -34.36
CA LEU A 159 13.40 -13.51 -34.34
C LEU A 159 14.01 -12.33 -35.12
N ALA A 160 13.39 -11.95 -36.24
CA ALA A 160 13.93 -10.96 -37.16
C ALA A 160 13.68 -9.51 -36.67
N SER A 161 14.54 -8.58 -37.08
CA SER A 161 14.45 -7.16 -36.66
C SER A 161 13.08 -6.53 -36.98
N ALA A 162 12.49 -6.85 -38.14
CA ALA A 162 11.15 -6.35 -38.51
C ALA A 162 10.04 -6.90 -37.61
N GLU A 163 10.20 -8.12 -37.07
CA GLU A 163 9.26 -8.74 -36.14
C GLU A 163 9.36 -8.09 -34.76
N VAL A 164 10.60 -7.80 -34.31
CA VAL A 164 10.86 -7.01 -33.10
C VAL A 164 10.25 -5.61 -33.20
N GLU A 165 10.40 -4.94 -34.34
CA GLU A 165 9.81 -3.62 -34.57
C GLU A 165 8.28 -3.66 -34.53
N ARG A 166 7.66 -4.65 -35.20
CA ARG A 166 6.21 -4.84 -35.17
C ARG A 166 5.68 -5.12 -33.76
N PHE A 167 6.35 -5.98 -33.01
CA PHE A 167 5.98 -6.25 -31.62
C PHE A 167 6.16 -5.01 -30.72
N THR A 168 7.27 -4.27 -30.90
CA THR A 168 7.51 -2.97 -30.23
C THR A 168 6.39 -1.98 -30.52
N LYS A 169 5.92 -1.91 -31.77
CA LYS A 169 4.77 -1.07 -32.15
C LYS A 169 3.52 -1.48 -31.37
N MET A 170 3.16 -2.76 -31.34
CA MET A 170 2.00 -3.23 -30.55
C MET A 170 2.10 -2.83 -29.07
N LEU A 171 3.27 -3.01 -28.45
CA LEU A 171 3.48 -2.63 -27.05
C LEU A 171 3.29 -1.13 -26.82
N THR A 172 3.84 -0.29 -27.71
CA THR A 172 3.87 1.16 -27.54
C THR A 172 2.59 1.87 -28.00
N THR A 173 1.82 1.28 -28.93
CA THR A 173 0.60 1.88 -29.47
C THR A 173 -0.70 1.24 -28.96
N VAL A 174 -0.64 0.05 -28.35
CA VAL A 174 -1.83 -0.66 -27.83
C VAL A 174 -1.75 -0.88 -26.33
N TYR A 175 -0.71 -1.57 -25.85
CA TYR A 175 -0.57 -1.92 -24.42
C TYR A 175 -0.25 -0.70 -23.53
N TYR A 176 0.81 0.04 -23.85
CA TYR A 176 1.25 1.18 -23.06
C TYR A 176 0.15 2.25 -22.94
N PRO A 177 -0.58 2.63 -24.01
CA PRO A 177 -1.64 3.63 -23.89
C PRO A 177 -2.74 3.28 -22.90
N LEU A 178 -3.10 2.00 -22.79
CA LEU A 178 -4.08 1.52 -21.84
C LEU A 178 -3.56 1.58 -20.39
N MET A 179 -2.27 1.32 -20.18
CA MET A 179 -1.66 1.15 -18.86
C MET A 179 -0.98 2.38 -18.26
N ARG A 180 -0.59 3.38 -19.07
CA ARG A 180 0.30 4.51 -18.68
C ARG A 180 -0.20 5.39 -17.52
N PHE A 181 -1.49 5.31 -17.18
CA PHE A 181 -2.10 6.07 -16.08
C PHE A 181 -2.56 5.19 -14.91
N TYR A 182 -2.17 3.91 -14.89
CA TYR A 182 -2.49 2.96 -13.81
C TYR A 182 -4.01 2.89 -13.55
N TYR A 183 -4.43 2.27 -12.45
CA TYR A 183 -5.82 2.35 -11.96
C TYR A 183 -5.91 2.15 -10.44
N PRO A 184 -5.33 3.06 -9.64
CA PRO A 184 -5.20 2.89 -8.18
C PRO A 184 -6.55 2.87 -7.44
N GLN A 185 -7.64 3.26 -8.10
CA GLN A 185 -9.01 3.17 -7.56
C GLN A 185 -9.57 1.73 -7.57
N ALA A 186 -8.98 0.79 -8.33
CA ALA A 186 -9.24 -0.64 -8.18
C ALA A 186 -8.51 -1.21 -6.96
N ASN A 187 -8.64 -2.52 -6.73
CA ASN A 187 -7.81 -3.20 -5.74
C ASN A 187 -6.33 -3.19 -6.17
N GLY A 188 -5.41 -3.18 -5.21
CA GLY A 188 -3.99 -2.94 -5.49
C GLY A 188 -3.32 -4.00 -6.37
N ASN A 189 -3.90 -5.19 -6.50
CA ASN A 189 -3.42 -6.21 -7.43
C ASN A 189 -3.44 -5.76 -8.91
N TRP A 190 -4.32 -4.82 -9.28
CA TRP A 190 -4.36 -4.27 -10.64
C TRP A 190 -3.10 -3.48 -10.95
N ASP A 191 -2.75 -2.55 -10.06
CA ASP A 191 -1.55 -1.72 -10.23
C ASP A 191 -0.28 -2.57 -10.11
N GLY A 192 -0.26 -3.59 -9.24
CA GLY A 192 0.81 -4.58 -9.23
C GLY A 192 1.05 -5.20 -10.61
N ALA A 193 0.00 -5.70 -11.27
CA ALA A 193 0.11 -6.29 -12.62
C ALA A 193 0.56 -5.25 -13.66
N ILE A 194 0.04 -4.02 -13.57
CA ILE A 194 0.40 -2.93 -14.50
C ILE A 194 1.88 -2.57 -14.34
N ILE A 195 2.36 -2.39 -13.11
CA ILE A 195 3.78 -2.12 -12.83
C ILE A 195 4.64 -3.25 -13.42
N HIS A 196 4.28 -4.50 -13.16
CA HIS A 196 4.98 -5.68 -13.65
C HIS A 196 5.13 -5.65 -15.19
N SER A 197 4.04 -5.37 -15.90
CA SER A 197 4.04 -5.20 -17.37
C SER A 197 4.80 -3.98 -17.86
N LEU A 198 4.68 -2.82 -17.21
CA LEU A 198 5.37 -1.60 -17.64
C LEU A 198 6.88 -1.72 -17.46
N LEU A 199 7.37 -2.39 -16.42
CA LEU A 199 8.80 -2.70 -16.27
C LEU A 199 9.30 -3.61 -17.39
N ALA A 200 8.54 -4.66 -17.74
CA ALA A 200 8.89 -5.56 -18.83
C ALA A 200 8.93 -4.84 -20.20
N ILE A 201 7.93 -4.01 -20.49
CA ILE A 201 7.87 -3.18 -21.71
C ILE A 201 9.03 -2.18 -21.73
N ALA A 202 9.32 -1.53 -20.60
CA ALA A 202 10.41 -0.57 -20.50
C ALA A 202 11.76 -1.19 -20.85
N ILE A 203 12.05 -2.39 -20.34
CA ILE A 203 13.28 -3.12 -20.67
C ILE A 203 13.26 -3.50 -22.14
N PHE A 204 12.22 -4.18 -22.64
CA PHE A 204 12.17 -4.65 -24.04
C PHE A 204 12.37 -3.51 -25.07
N THR A 205 11.92 -2.30 -24.72
CA THR A 205 11.97 -1.11 -25.57
C THR A 205 13.11 -0.13 -25.24
N ASP A 206 14.02 -0.49 -24.34
CA ASP A 206 15.11 0.36 -23.87
C ASP A 206 14.64 1.74 -23.31
N ASN A 207 13.44 1.79 -22.72
CA ASN A 207 12.79 3.00 -22.23
C ASN A 207 13.01 3.24 -20.73
N ARG A 208 14.14 3.88 -20.38
CA ARG A 208 14.49 4.20 -18.97
C ARG A 208 13.46 5.07 -18.24
N PRO A 209 12.91 6.16 -18.83
CA PRO A 209 11.87 6.94 -18.18
C PRO A 209 10.62 6.13 -17.79
N LEU A 210 10.21 5.16 -18.62
CA LEU A 210 9.08 4.28 -18.29
C LEU A 210 9.41 3.35 -17.11
N PHE A 211 10.62 2.79 -17.09
CA PHE A 211 11.10 1.96 -15.97
C PHE A 211 11.11 2.75 -14.66
N ASP A 212 11.71 3.94 -14.66
CA ASP A 212 11.78 4.79 -13.47
C ASP A 212 10.38 5.23 -13.01
N ASN A 213 9.44 5.44 -13.94
CA ASN A 213 8.03 5.72 -13.61
C ASN A 213 7.35 4.52 -12.93
N ALA A 214 7.52 3.31 -13.44
CA ALA A 214 6.94 2.10 -12.86
C ALA A 214 7.54 1.79 -11.47
N VAL A 215 8.85 1.98 -11.29
CA VAL A 215 9.51 1.89 -9.98
C VAL A 215 8.97 2.95 -9.01
N ALA A 216 8.79 4.19 -9.47
CA ALA A 216 8.22 5.24 -8.63
C ALA A 216 6.77 4.91 -8.22
N HIS A 217 5.96 4.35 -9.12
CA HIS A 217 4.59 3.93 -8.80
C HIS A 217 4.55 2.72 -7.86
N PHE A 218 5.48 1.77 -7.99
CA PHE A 218 5.65 0.68 -7.03
C PHE A 218 5.83 1.21 -5.59
N LEU A 219 6.65 2.25 -5.43
CA LEU A 219 6.98 2.83 -4.13
C LEU A 219 5.90 3.80 -3.61
N HIS A 220 5.27 4.57 -4.51
CA HIS A 220 4.47 5.75 -4.16
C HIS A 220 3.08 5.81 -4.80
N GLY A 221 2.60 4.72 -5.40
CA GLY A 221 1.29 4.64 -6.00
C GLY A 221 0.20 5.06 -5.00
N PRO A 222 -0.67 6.03 -5.36
CA PRO A 222 -1.68 6.57 -4.45
C PRO A 222 -2.80 5.55 -4.22
N VAL A 223 -3.70 5.84 -3.28
CA VAL A 223 -4.85 4.98 -2.95
C VAL A 223 -4.39 3.54 -2.65
N ASN A 224 -4.54 2.59 -3.59
CA ASN A 224 -4.13 1.19 -3.44
C ASN A 224 -2.88 0.81 -4.27
N GLY A 225 -2.31 1.74 -5.04
CA GLY A 225 -1.42 1.42 -6.16
C GLY A 225 0.02 1.04 -5.81
N GLY A 226 0.52 1.45 -4.64
CA GLY A 226 1.89 1.17 -4.19
C GLY A 226 2.00 -0.01 -3.23
N ILE A 227 3.18 -0.62 -3.13
CA ILE A 227 3.45 -1.77 -2.25
C ILE A 227 3.15 -1.49 -0.76
N PHE A 228 3.40 -0.26 -0.30
CA PHE A 228 3.13 0.16 1.07
C PHE A 228 1.65 0.50 1.34
N LYS A 229 0.83 0.60 0.28
CA LYS A 229 -0.63 0.63 0.37
C LYS A 229 -1.22 -0.78 0.30
N TYR A 230 -0.57 -1.67 -0.45
CA TYR A 230 -1.04 -3.05 -0.64
C TYR A 230 -0.71 -3.98 0.53
N ILE A 231 0.50 -3.88 1.10
CA ILE A 231 0.93 -4.65 2.28
C ILE A 231 1.10 -3.69 3.45
N TYR A 232 0.34 -3.89 4.53
CA TYR A 232 0.39 -3.04 5.73
C TYR A 232 1.64 -3.34 6.58
N PRO A 233 2.01 -2.46 7.54
CA PRO A 233 3.08 -2.71 8.49
C PRO A 233 2.92 -3.99 9.32
N SER A 234 1.69 -4.50 9.45
CA SER A 234 1.39 -5.78 10.11
C SER A 234 1.70 -7.01 9.23
N GLY A 235 1.94 -6.82 7.93
CA GLY A 235 2.00 -7.89 6.92
C GLY A 235 0.65 -8.19 6.26
N GLN A 236 -0.45 -7.71 6.84
CA GLN A 236 -1.78 -7.86 6.24
C GLN A 236 -1.82 -7.23 4.84
N CYS A 237 -2.30 -8.00 3.86
CA CYS A 237 -2.60 -7.48 2.53
C CYS A 237 -3.94 -6.73 2.54
N GLN A 238 -4.06 -5.63 1.79
CA GLN A 238 -5.29 -4.85 1.60
C GLN A 238 -6.48 -5.71 1.16
N GLU A 239 -6.24 -6.78 0.39
CA GLU A 239 -7.27 -7.70 -0.10
C GLU A 239 -7.54 -8.89 0.84
N SER A 240 -6.95 -8.95 2.03
CA SER A 240 -7.11 -10.09 2.96
C SER A 240 -8.57 -10.38 3.32
N THR A 241 -9.43 -9.36 3.30
CA THR A 241 -10.87 -9.48 3.58
C THR A 241 -11.72 -9.80 2.33
N ARG A 242 -11.10 -9.86 1.13
CA ARG A 242 -11.74 -10.19 -0.16
C ARG A 242 -11.79 -11.69 -0.39
N ASP A 243 -10.70 -12.28 -0.87
CA ASP A 243 -10.46 -13.71 -1.06
C ASP A 243 -8.97 -13.95 -1.29
N GLN A 244 -8.51 -15.16 -0.99
CA GLN A 244 -7.09 -15.46 -1.00
C GLN A 244 -6.51 -15.70 -2.40
N ALA A 245 -7.33 -15.86 -3.43
CA ALA A 245 -6.82 -15.93 -4.80
C ALA A 245 -6.33 -14.57 -5.29
N HIS A 246 -7.06 -13.49 -4.98
CA HIS A 246 -6.65 -12.13 -5.33
C HIS A 246 -5.46 -11.64 -4.49
N VAL A 247 -5.43 -11.96 -3.19
CA VAL A 247 -4.28 -11.66 -2.32
C VAL A 247 -2.99 -12.23 -2.90
N GLN A 248 -2.99 -13.53 -3.20
CA GLN A 248 -1.81 -14.19 -3.74
C GLN A 248 -1.46 -13.69 -5.15
N LEU A 249 -2.46 -13.39 -5.98
CA LEU A 249 -2.24 -12.78 -7.29
C LEU A 249 -1.51 -11.45 -7.18
N GLY A 250 -2.01 -10.50 -6.38
CA GLY A 250 -1.35 -9.20 -6.25
C GLY A 250 0.04 -9.30 -5.64
N LEU A 251 0.24 -10.17 -4.64
CA LEU A 251 1.57 -10.47 -4.10
C LEU A 251 2.52 -10.98 -5.20
N GLY A 252 2.05 -11.90 -6.04
CA GLY A 252 2.78 -12.42 -7.20
C GLY A 252 3.18 -11.34 -8.21
N GLU A 253 2.26 -10.41 -8.51
CA GLU A 253 2.55 -9.31 -9.44
C GLU A 253 3.57 -8.31 -8.88
N PHE A 254 3.47 -7.94 -7.61
CA PHE A 254 4.49 -7.11 -6.95
C PHE A 254 5.84 -7.84 -6.84
N ALA A 255 5.84 -9.16 -6.63
CA ALA A 255 7.05 -9.97 -6.63
C ALA A 255 7.69 -10.05 -8.02
N GLY A 256 6.91 -10.23 -9.08
CA GLY A 256 7.37 -10.21 -10.47
C GLY A 256 7.97 -8.84 -10.84
N ALA A 257 7.29 -7.75 -10.49
CA ALA A 257 7.83 -6.41 -10.65
C ALA A 257 9.18 -6.21 -9.93
N ALA A 258 9.27 -6.66 -8.66
CA ALA A 258 10.51 -6.59 -7.89
C ALA A 258 11.62 -7.47 -8.49
N GLN A 259 11.27 -8.63 -9.05
CA GLN A 259 12.20 -9.54 -9.73
C GLN A 259 12.85 -8.85 -10.93
N ILE A 260 12.04 -8.27 -11.81
CA ILE A 260 12.50 -7.51 -12.98
C ILE A 260 13.41 -6.36 -12.54
N ALA A 261 12.95 -5.55 -11.58
CA ALA A 261 13.69 -4.39 -11.11
C ALA A 261 15.06 -4.78 -10.55
N TYR A 262 15.13 -5.88 -9.80
CA TYR A 262 16.37 -6.36 -9.22
C TYR A 262 17.36 -6.80 -10.30
N THR A 263 16.91 -7.48 -11.37
CA THR A 263 17.79 -7.84 -12.50
C THR A 263 18.45 -6.60 -13.12
N GLN A 264 17.77 -5.44 -13.06
CA GLN A 264 18.29 -4.15 -13.52
C GLN A 264 19.05 -3.36 -12.45
N GLY A 265 19.31 -3.96 -11.28
CA GLY A 265 20.08 -3.35 -10.19
C GLY A 265 19.27 -2.53 -9.18
N VAL A 266 17.93 -2.58 -9.22
CA VAL A 266 17.05 -1.90 -8.28
C VAL A 266 16.45 -2.90 -7.29
N ASP A 267 16.92 -2.88 -6.04
CA ASP A 267 16.46 -3.81 -5.00
C ASP A 267 15.13 -3.38 -4.38
N LEU A 268 14.03 -3.83 -4.99
CA LEU A 268 12.66 -3.67 -4.46
C LEU A 268 12.27 -4.76 -3.45
N PHE A 269 13.08 -5.80 -3.22
CA PHE A 269 12.77 -6.83 -2.22
C PHE A 269 13.12 -6.37 -0.80
N SER A 270 14.23 -5.64 -0.66
CA SER A 270 14.74 -5.24 0.67
C SER A 270 14.05 -4.01 1.26
N ILE A 271 13.26 -3.27 0.46
CA ILE A 271 12.62 -2.02 0.91
C ILE A 271 11.68 -2.24 2.10
N GLY A 272 11.53 -1.21 2.93
CA GLY A 272 10.55 -1.24 4.02
C GLY A 272 10.77 -2.37 5.03
N ASN A 273 12.03 -2.76 5.27
CA ASN A 273 12.40 -3.91 6.09
C ASN A 273 11.83 -5.24 5.54
N ASN A 274 12.03 -5.47 4.23
CA ASN A 274 11.48 -6.61 3.49
C ASN A 274 9.95 -6.66 3.50
N ARG A 275 9.28 -5.55 3.12
CA ARG A 275 7.80 -5.44 3.13
C ARG A 275 7.12 -6.57 2.35
N LEU A 276 7.68 -6.96 1.20
CA LEU A 276 7.14 -8.03 0.39
C LEU A 276 7.29 -9.40 1.07
N ALA A 277 8.45 -9.69 1.70
CA ALA A 277 8.62 -10.90 2.51
C ALA A 277 7.58 -10.98 3.63
N LEU A 278 7.36 -9.86 4.34
CA LEU A 278 6.39 -9.80 5.42
C LEU A 278 4.96 -10.14 4.96
N GLY A 279 4.55 -9.64 3.79
CA GLY A 279 3.23 -9.96 3.22
C GLY A 279 3.07 -11.42 2.81
N TYR A 280 4.09 -11.98 2.15
CA TYR A 280 4.10 -13.41 1.80
C TYR A 280 4.04 -14.30 3.04
N GLU A 281 4.83 -13.97 4.07
CA GLU A 281 4.87 -14.75 5.31
C GLU A 281 3.54 -14.69 6.06
N TYR A 282 2.93 -13.51 6.16
CA TYR A 282 1.59 -13.33 6.73
C TYR A 282 0.53 -14.15 5.97
N THR A 283 0.50 -14.06 4.65
CA THR A 283 -0.48 -14.77 3.82
C THR A 283 -0.28 -16.28 3.87
N ALA A 284 0.97 -16.76 3.79
CA ALA A 284 1.29 -18.18 3.89
C ALA A 284 0.91 -18.74 5.27
N GLN A 285 1.20 -17.99 6.35
CA GLN A 285 0.79 -18.34 7.71
C GLN A 285 -0.73 -18.56 7.78
N PHE A 286 -1.52 -17.63 7.21
CA PHE A 286 -2.98 -17.76 7.18
C PHE A 286 -3.46 -18.97 6.37
N LEU A 287 -2.87 -19.19 5.20
CA LEU A 287 -3.29 -20.26 4.30
C LEU A 287 -3.00 -21.65 4.85
N LEU A 288 -1.88 -21.82 5.57
CA LEU A 288 -1.39 -23.11 6.04
C LEU A 288 -1.98 -23.57 7.38
N SER A 289 -2.16 -22.68 8.37
CA SER A 289 -2.62 -23.15 9.69
C SER A 289 -3.21 -22.09 10.62
N ASP A 290 -2.69 -20.86 10.60
CA ASP A 290 -2.94 -19.90 11.68
C ASP A 290 -3.92 -18.80 11.27
N LYS A 291 -4.41 -18.03 12.25
CA LYS A 291 -5.14 -16.78 12.00
C LYS A 291 -4.33 -15.62 12.56
N PRO A 292 -3.42 -15.02 11.76
CA PRO A 292 -2.73 -13.82 12.22
C PRO A 292 -3.74 -12.71 12.49
N HIS A 293 -3.38 -11.77 13.37
CA HIS A 293 -4.25 -10.63 13.65
C HIS A 293 -4.44 -9.79 12.39
N SER A 294 -5.68 -9.34 12.18
CA SER A 294 -6.10 -8.56 11.02
C SER A 294 -7.03 -7.43 11.46
N TYR A 295 -6.89 -6.27 10.84
CA TYR A 295 -7.91 -5.24 10.84
C TYR A 295 -9.04 -5.69 9.90
N GLY A 296 -10.16 -6.11 10.48
CA GLY A 296 -11.27 -6.77 9.78
C GLY A 296 -11.12 -8.28 9.65
N THR A 297 -12.21 -8.97 9.29
CA THR A 297 -12.24 -10.43 9.19
C THR A 297 -11.56 -10.92 7.90
N ILE A 298 -10.49 -11.70 8.04
CA ILE A 298 -9.82 -12.34 6.91
C ILE A 298 -10.80 -13.30 6.20
N SER A 299 -10.86 -13.22 4.88
CA SER A 299 -11.75 -14.05 4.06
C SER A 299 -11.23 -15.48 3.93
N GLU A 300 -12.09 -16.45 4.20
CA GLU A 300 -11.81 -17.89 4.07
C GLU A 300 -11.98 -18.39 2.62
N ARG A 301 -12.29 -17.51 1.65
CA ARG A 301 -12.55 -17.90 0.26
C ARG A 301 -11.25 -18.11 -0.52
N ALA A 302 -11.27 -19.08 -1.44
CA ALA A 302 -10.23 -19.34 -2.43
C ALA A 302 -8.81 -19.59 -1.85
N ARG A 303 -8.71 -20.40 -0.79
CA ARG A 303 -7.48 -20.70 -0.03
C ARG A 303 -6.46 -21.62 -0.73
N THR A 304 -6.67 -21.98 -1.99
CA THR A 304 -5.71 -22.83 -2.70
C THR A 304 -4.39 -22.06 -2.89
N LEU A 305 -3.28 -22.65 -2.47
CA LEU A 305 -1.95 -22.08 -2.68
C LEU A 305 -1.60 -22.02 -4.17
N ARG A 306 -1.10 -20.86 -4.60
CA ARG A 306 -0.54 -20.63 -5.94
C ARG A 306 0.93 -21.04 -6.00
N ASP A 307 1.48 -21.14 -7.21
CA ASP A 307 2.87 -21.57 -7.43
C ASP A 307 3.90 -20.43 -7.51
N ASP A 308 3.48 -19.21 -7.18
CA ASP A 308 4.27 -17.96 -7.21
C ASP A 308 5.13 -17.72 -5.93
N TYR A 309 5.29 -18.72 -5.07
CA TYR A 309 6.09 -18.64 -3.83
C TYR A 309 7.57 -19.02 -4.01
N GLU A 310 7.89 -19.88 -4.98
CA GLU A 310 9.24 -20.48 -5.09
C GLU A 310 10.32 -19.41 -5.29
N TYR A 311 10.08 -18.45 -6.18
CA TYR A 311 11.03 -17.37 -6.45
C TYR A 311 11.24 -16.48 -5.23
N VAL A 312 10.15 -16.10 -4.55
CA VAL A 312 10.20 -15.23 -3.36
C VAL A 312 10.96 -15.91 -2.23
N TYR A 313 10.63 -17.16 -1.92
CA TYR A 313 11.35 -17.97 -0.94
C TYR A 313 12.85 -18.05 -1.27
N ARG A 314 13.21 -18.41 -2.51
CA ARG A 314 14.61 -18.55 -2.93
C ARG A 314 15.37 -17.23 -2.85
N HIS A 315 14.77 -16.14 -3.31
CA HIS A 315 15.37 -14.81 -3.24
C HIS A 315 15.74 -14.46 -1.79
N TYR A 316 14.76 -14.50 -0.90
CA TYR A 316 14.95 -14.10 0.49
C TYR A 316 15.86 -15.05 1.27
N ALA A 317 15.75 -16.36 1.05
CA ALA A 317 16.67 -17.34 1.63
C ALA A 317 18.12 -17.07 1.21
N ALA A 318 18.38 -16.78 -0.07
CA ALA A 318 19.71 -16.41 -0.56
C ALA A 318 20.23 -15.08 0.03
N ARG A 319 19.33 -14.23 0.51
CA ARG A 319 19.64 -12.95 1.17
C ARG A 319 19.75 -13.07 2.69
N GLY A 320 19.61 -14.26 3.26
CA GLY A 320 19.64 -14.47 4.71
C GLY A 320 18.36 -13.94 5.38
N VAL A 321 17.20 -14.12 4.76
CA VAL A 321 15.90 -13.82 5.35
C VAL A 321 15.15 -15.12 5.58
N ASP A 322 14.74 -15.37 6.82
CA ASP A 322 14.04 -16.60 7.20
C ASP A 322 12.52 -16.45 7.00
N MET A 323 11.94 -17.33 6.19
CA MET A 323 10.53 -17.29 5.77
C MET A 323 9.90 -18.70 5.83
N PRO A 324 9.72 -19.27 7.04
CA PRO A 324 9.30 -20.67 7.22
C PRO A 324 7.94 -21.00 6.61
N TYR A 325 6.94 -20.12 6.71
CA TYR A 325 5.61 -20.38 6.12
C TYR A 325 5.65 -20.25 4.59
N THR A 326 6.35 -19.25 4.08
CA THR A 326 6.53 -19.09 2.63
C THR A 326 7.30 -20.27 2.03
N ARG A 327 8.30 -20.79 2.75
CA ARG A 327 8.99 -22.04 2.38
C ARG A 327 8.01 -23.21 2.30
N GLN A 328 7.19 -23.42 3.34
CA GLN A 328 6.20 -24.50 3.35
C GLN A 328 5.18 -24.37 2.21
N ALA A 329 4.73 -23.15 1.92
CA ALA A 329 3.85 -22.86 0.80
C ALA A 329 4.53 -23.25 -0.53
N ALA A 330 5.76 -22.79 -0.77
CA ALA A 330 6.55 -23.16 -1.95
C ALA A 330 6.75 -24.69 -2.07
N ASP A 331 7.11 -25.36 -0.96
CA ASP A 331 7.30 -26.80 -0.90
C ASP A 331 6.02 -27.57 -1.30
N SER A 332 4.85 -27.12 -0.84
CA SER A 332 3.56 -27.77 -1.07
C SER A 332 3.07 -27.76 -2.53
N VAL A 333 3.47 -26.74 -3.30
CA VAL A 333 3.05 -26.55 -4.70
C VAL A 333 4.12 -26.99 -5.71
N ARG A 334 5.37 -27.15 -5.27
CA ARG A 334 6.53 -27.47 -6.13
C ARG A 334 6.35 -28.71 -7.00
N THR A 335 5.68 -29.74 -6.50
CA THR A 335 5.46 -30.99 -7.26
C THR A 335 4.49 -30.85 -8.42
N LYS A 336 3.68 -29.78 -8.43
CA LYS A 336 2.69 -29.46 -9.47
C LYS A 336 3.12 -28.28 -10.34
N ALA A 337 4.01 -27.44 -9.82
CA ALA A 337 4.56 -26.27 -10.49
C ALA A 337 5.51 -26.63 -11.65
N SER A 338 5.53 -25.83 -12.71
CA SER A 338 6.40 -26.02 -13.86
C SER A 338 7.26 -24.77 -14.11
N ARG A 339 6.70 -23.78 -14.82
CA ARG A 339 7.39 -22.54 -15.19
C ARG A 339 7.95 -21.80 -13.97
N SER A 340 7.15 -21.59 -12.93
CA SER A 340 7.55 -20.89 -11.70
C SER A 340 8.81 -21.49 -11.04
N VAL A 341 8.97 -22.81 -11.01
CA VAL A 341 10.17 -23.47 -10.46
C VAL A 341 11.40 -23.23 -11.34
N LEU A 342 11.24 -23.26 -12.66
CA LEU A 342 12.31 -23.02 -13.62
C LEU A 342 12.77 -21.55 -13.60
N THR A 343 11.82 -20.62 -13.51
CA THR A 343 12.09 -19.18 -13.58
C THR A 343 12.45 -18.57 -12.22
N ALA A 344 12.23 -19.29 -11.12
CA ALA A 344 12.60 -18.89 -9.76
C ALA A 344 14.12 -18.82 -9.48
N VAL A 345 14.94 -19.05 -10.50
CA VAL A 345 16.35 -19.35 -10.36
C VAL A 345 17.19 -18.09 -10.53
N ARG A 346 18.15 -17.92 -9.61
CA ARG A 346 19.26 -16.99 -9.80
C ARG A 346 20.59 -17.72 -9.84
N ALA A 347 21.49 -17.26 -10.68
CA ALA A 347 22.89 -17.68 -10.62
C ALA A 347 23.41 -17.42 -9.19
N PRO A 348 24.11 -18.39 -8.56
CA PRO A 348 24.52 -18.27 -7.16
C PRO A 348 25.33 -17.00 -6.88
N LEU A 349 24.98 -16.28 -5.80
CA LEU A 349 25.78 -15.18 -5.28
C LEU A 349 27.06 -15.73 -4.64
N ALA A 350 28.19 -15.03 -4.80
CA ALA A 350 29.50 -15.48 -4.30
C ALA A 350 29.59 -15.60 -2.77
N LYS A 351 28.65 -15.01 -2.01
CA LYS A 351 28.57 -15.11 -0.54
C LYS A 351 27.10 -15.12 -0.10
N VAL A 352 26.71 -16.14 0.67
CA VAL A 352 25.44 -16.18 1.40
C VAL A 352 25.69 -15.58 2.80
N PRO A 353 24.87 -14.63 3.29
CA PRO A 353 24.97 -14.12 4.66
C PRO A 353 24.82 -15.26 5.68
N THR A 354 25.64 -15.25 6.74
CA THR A 354 25.71 -16.33 7.74
C THR A 354 24.61 -16.30 8.80
N GLN A 355 23.78 -15.25 8.84
CA GLN A 355 22.70 -15.10 9.82
C GLN A 355 21.38 -14.76 9.14
N ALA A 356 20.37 -15.60 9.34
CA ALA A 356 19.04 -15.38 8.82
C ALA A 356 18.23 -14.45 9.73
N VAL A 357 17.49 -13.50 9.15
CA VAL A 357 16.60 -12.57 9.88
C VAL A 357 15.18 -12.74 9.36
N SER A 358 14.23 -13.09 10.22
CA SER A 358 12.82 -13.18 9.83
C SER A 358 12.23 -11.78 9.61
N PRO A 359 11.33 -11.60 8.62
CA PRO A 359 10.59 -10.34 8.48
C PRO A 359 9.74 -10.08 9.73
N LYS A 360 9.65 -8.83 10.16
CA LYS A 360 8.93 -8.45 11.39
C LYS A 360 7.88 -7.40 11.10
N ALA A 361 6.67 -7.66 11.60
CA ALA A 361 5.62 -6.66 11.67
C ALA A 361 6.05 -5.48 12.54
N SER A 362 5.60 -4.28 12.17
CA SER A 362 5.71 -3.12 13.05
C SER A 362 4.87 -3.33 14.30
N THR A 363 5.45 -3.00 15.46
CA THR A 363 4.72 -2.94 16.74
C THR A 363 4.30 -1.52 17.11
N ILE A 364 4.68 -0.52 16.30
CA ILE A 364 4.33 0.89 16.53
C ILE A 364 2.84 1.08 16.21
N GLY A 365 2.08 1.65 17.15
CA GLY A 365 0.63 1.87 17.00
C GLY A 365 -0.17 0.58 16.84
N TYR A 366 0.37 -0.56 17.29
CA TYR A 366 -0.19 -1.88 17.06
C TYR A 366 -0.22 -2.74 18.32
N VAL A 367 -1.28 -3.51 18.59
CA VAL A 367 -2.60 -3.46 17.92
C VAL A 367 -3.33 -2.20 18.38
N ALA A 368 -4.09 -1.53 17.53
CA ALA A 368 -4.94 -0.39 17.90
C ALA A 368 -6.42 -0.68 17.63
N GLY A 369 -7.30 0.14 18.20
CA GLY A 369 -8.75 0.07 18.03
C GLY A 369 -9.46 -0.77 19.09
N ALA A 370 -10.75 -1.02 18.84
CA ALA A 370 -11.54 -1.93 19.64
C ALA A 370 -10.90 -3.33 19.66
N ARG A 371 -10.82 -3.93 20.84
CA ARG A 371 -10.22 -5.25 21.05
C ARG A 371 -11.26 -6.35 20.87
N HIS A 372 -10.84 -7.61 20.86
CA HIS A 372 -11.77 -8.75 20.84
C HIS A 372 -12.70 -8.81 22.07
N SER A 373 -12.29 -8.21 23.19
CA SER A 373 -13.06 -8.09 24.42
C SER A 373 -12.79 -6.74 25.10
N ALA A 374 -13.69 -6.29 25.97
CA ALA A 374 -13.46 -5.11 26.80
C ALA A 374 -12.12 -5.18 27.56
N THR A 375 -11.44 -4.04 27.68
CA THR A 375 -10.13 -3.94 28.34
C THR A 375 -10.22 -3.51 29.81
N ALA A 376 -11.36 -2.97 30.23
CA ALA A 376 -11.60 -2.56 31.61
C ALA A 376 -12.74 -3.35 32.27
N LYS A 377 -12.66 -3.45 33.60
CA LYS A 377 -13.70 -4.06 34.42
C LYS A 377 -14.89 -3.12 34.54
N VAL A 378 -16.05 -3.59 34.09
CA VAL A 378 -17.33 -2.86 34.19
C VAL A 378 -17.72 -2.71 35.67
N PRO A 379 -18.03 -1.48 36.14
CA PRO A 379 -18.55 -1.24 37.48
C PRO A 379 -19.91 -1.93 37.71
N SER A 380 -20.16 -2.37 38.95
CA SER A 380 -21.40 -3.09 39.30
C SER A 380 -22.66 -2.23 39.17
N ASP A 381 -22.52 -0.91 39.25
CA ASP A 381 -23.59 0.05 39.09
C ASP A 381 -23.75 0.51 37.64
N ALA A 382 -23.03 -0.04 36.66
CA ALA A 382 -23.18 0.36 35.25
C ALA A 382 -24.61 0.16 34.71
N LEU A 383 -25.04 1.05 33.82
CA LEU A 383 -26.25 0.87 33.02
C LEU A 383 -25.90 0.01 31.79
N LEU A 384 -26.47 -1.18 31.70
CA LEU A 384 -26.29 -2.06 30.54
C LEU A 384 -27.35 -1.75 29.50
N VAL A 385 -26.96 -1.66 28.23
CA VAL A 385 -27.86 -1.36 27.11
C VAL A 385 -27.68 -2.45 26.06
N ALA A 386 -28.72 -3.24 25.81
CA ALA A 386 -28.76 -4.24 24.76
C ALA A 386 -29.10 -3.62 23.39
N PRO A 387 -28.72 -4.26 22.27
CA PRO A 387 -29.18 -3.84 20.95
C PRO A 387 -30.70 -3.66 20.90
N GLY A 388 -31.16 -2.51 20.39
CA GLY A 388 -32.57 -2.13 20.33
C GLY A 388 -33.07 -1.31 21.53
N GLU A 389 -32.31 -1.24 22.62
CA GLU A 389 -32.57 -0.32 23.73
C GLU A 389 -31.97 1.07 23.46
N SER A 390 -32.50 2.10 24.14
CA SER A 390 -32.06 3.48 23.90
C SER A 390 -30.77 3.82 24.64
N LEU A 391 -29.67 3.92 23.89
CA LEU A 391 -28.40 4.45 24.39
C LEU A 391 -28.54 5.89 24.90
N GLN A 392 -29.31 6.73 24.22
CA GLN A 392 -29.51 8.13 24.63
C GLN A 392 -30.15 8.20 26.02
N ALA A 393 -31.21 7.43 26.27
CA ALA A 393 -31.88 7.42 27.57
C ALA A 393 -30.94 6.98 28.71
N ALA A 394 -30.06 6.00 28.44
CA ALA A 394 -29.07 5.56 29.41
C ALA A 394 -27.99 6.63 29.68
N LEU A 395 -27.53 7.33 28.64
CA LEU A 395 -26.59 8.46 28.78
C LEU A 395 -27.22 9.60 29.61
N ASP A 396 -28.46 9.97 29.30
CA ASP A 396 -29.18 11.02 30.03
C ASP A 396 -29.35 10.63 31.51
N ALA A 397 -29.63 9.35 31.79
CA ALA A 397 -29.74 8.84 33.16
C ALA A 397 -28.40 8.83 33.92
N ALA A 398 -27.27 8.68 33.21
CA ALA A 398 -25.92 8.66 33.76
C ALA A 398 -25.31 10.08 33.90
N ALA A 399 -25.84 11.08 33.21
CA ALA A 399 -25.31 12.44 33.14
C ALA A 399 -24.92 13.01 34.52
N GLY A 400 -23.68 13.50 34.63
CA GLY A 400 -23.14 14.15 35.82
C GLY A 400 -22.86 13.23 37.02
N LYS A 401 -22.97 11.89 36.86
CA LYS A 401 -22.86 10.92 37.97
C LYS A 401 -21.57 10.09 37.95
N ASN A 402 -20.68 10.33 36.98
CA ASN A 402 -19.49 9.50 36.70
C ASN A 402 -19.84 8.01 36.50
N ARG A 403 -21.04 7.74 35.98
CA ARG A 403 -21.59 6.40 35.82
C ARG A 403 -21.27 5.84 34.43
N TRP A 404 -21.09 4.52 34.36
CA TRP A 404 -20.87 3.82 33.10
C TRP A 404 -22.19 3.48 32.42
N VAL A 405 -22.25 3.71 31.11
CA VAL A 405 -23.22 3.15 30.17
C VAL A 405 -22.49 2.15 29.30
N VAL A 406 -22.91 0.89 29.33
CA VAL A 406 -22.26 -0.21 28.61
C VAL A 406 -23.18 -0.69 27.51
N ALA A 407 -22.83 -0.36 26.27
CA ALA A 407 -23.43 -0.96 25.09
C ALA A 407 -22.96 -2.42 25.00
N LYS A 408 -23.91 -3.35 25.11
CA LYS A 408 -23.63 -4.79 25.00
C LYS A 408 -23.27 -5.16 23.56
N ALA A 409 -22.56 -6.28 23.39
CA ALA A 409 -22.22 -6.82 22.09
C ALA A 409 -23.46 -6.91 21.16
N GLY A 410 -23.29 -6.44 19.94
CA GLY A 410 -24.30 -6.34 18.90
C GLY A 410 -24.27 -4.99 18.18
N ILE A 411 -25.17 -4.83 17.22
CA ILE A 411 -25.33 -3.61 16.43
C ILE A 411 -26.36 -2.72 17.12
N HIS A 412 -25.91 -1.55 17.58
CA HIS A 412 -26.73 -0.47 18.10
C HIS A 412 -26.95 0.55 17.00
N SER A 413 -28.06 0.43 16.27
CA SER A 413 -28.45 1.42 15.26
C SER A 413 -28.79 2.74 15.94
N LEU A 414 -28.20 3.82 15.45
CA LEU A 414 -28.43 5.19 15.93
C LEU A 414 -29.52 5.84 15.06
N PRO A 415 -30.78 5.94 15.53
CA PRO A 415 -31.87 6.56 14.76
C PRO A 415 -31.77 8.09 14.73
N THR A 416 -30.89 8.67 15.54
CA THR A 416 -30.54 10.09 15.58
C THR A 416 -29.13 10.23 16.15
N THR A 417 -28.54 11.41 16.06
CA THR A 417 -27.21 11.71 16.61
C THR A 417 -27.21 11.51 18.14
N LEU A 418 -26.25 10.73 18.63
CA LEU A 418 -26.06 10.48 20.07
C LEU A 418 -25.42 11.70 20.72
N LYS A 419 -26.09 12.27 21.73
CA LYS A 419 -25.61 13.43 22.50
C LYS A 419 -24.97 12.96 23.80
N VAL A 420 -23.68 13.19 23.96
CA VAL A 420 -22.94 12.75 25.17
C VAL A 420 -22.90 13.85 26.23
N PRO A 421 -23.39 13.59 27.46
CA PRO A 421 -23.30 14.52 28.57
C PRO A 421 -21.97 14.39 29.33
N SER A 422 -21.68 15.38 30.17
CA SER A 422 -20.53 15.37 31.07
C SER A 422 -20.64 14.30 32.17
N GLY A 423 -19.50 13.85 32.70
CA GLY A 423 -19.45 12.92 33.83
C GLY A 423 -20.03 11.55 33.51
N VAL A 424 -19.71 11.00 32.33
CA VAL A 424 -20.18 9.68 31.88
C VAL A 424 -19.07 8.93 31.16
N THR A 425 -19.03 7.60 31.36
CA THR A 425 -18.27 6.68 30.50
C THR A 425 -19.23 5.91 29.61
N LEU A 426 -19.10 6.02 28.28
CA LEU A 426 -19.75 5.12 27.33
C LEU A 426 -18.74 4.03 26.94
N ALA A 427 -19.05 2.78 27.26
CA ALA A 427 -18.19 1.64 27.01
C ALA A 427 -18.89 0.59 26.15
N GLY A 428 -18.12 -0.22 25.43
CA GLY A 428 -18.58 -1.44 24.79
C GLY A 428 -17.85 -2.69 25.26
N GLU A 429 -18.12 -3.79 24.57
CA GLU A 429 -17.52 -5.10 24.83
C GLU A 429 -16.43 -5.49 23.81
N GLY A 430 -15.92 -4.50 23.07
CA GLY A 430 -14.90 -4.68 22.02
C GLY A 430 -15.49 -4.60 20.60
N LEU A 431 -14.86 -5.29 19.65
CA LEU A 431 -15.19 -5.31 18.22
C LEU A 431 -16.63 -5.73 17.92
N SER A 432 -17.24 -6.49 18.83
CA SER A 432 -18.63 -6.95 18.70
C SER A 432 -19.66 -5.87 19.07
N THR A 433 -19.25 -4.77 19.71
CA THR A 433 -20.14 -3.65 20.04
C THR A 433 -20.01 -2.57 18.98
N ILE A 434 -21.02 -2.45 18.12
CA ILE A 434 -21.01 -1.54 16.98
C ILE A 434 -22.08 -0.48 17.18
N LEU A 435 -21.69 0.78 17.31
CA LEU A 435 -22.57 1.92 17.17
C LEU A 435 -22.67 2.26 15.68
N PHE A 436 -23.80 1.94 15.08
CA PHE A 436 -24.01 2.12 13.64
C PHE A 436 -24.78 3.41 13.39
N LEU A 437 -24.15 4.38 12.73
CA LEU A 437 -24.89 5.51 12.19
C LEU A 437 -25.81 4.95 11.10
N ASP A 438 -27.11 4.92 11.33
CA ASP A 438 -28.06 4.40 10.36
C ASP A 438 -28.28 5.46 9.25
N PRO A 439 -28.06 5.16 7.96
CA PRO A 439 -28.41 6.10 6.89
C PRO A 439 -29.87 6.54 6.91
N ALA A 440 -30.79 5.70 7.40
CA ALA A 440 -32.20 6.01 7.50
C ALA A 440 -32.52 7.09 8.55
N SER A 441 -31.59 7.37 9.48
CA SER A 441 -31.75 8.44 10.48
C SER A 441 -31.81 9.84 9.87
N GLY A 442 -31.22 10.03 8.68
CA GLY A 442 -31.09 11.34 8.04
C GLY A 442 -30.14 12.32 8.74
N VAL A 443 -29.51 11.93 9.87
CA VAL A 443 -28.54 12.76 10.57
C VAL A 443 -27.13 12.58 10.01
N ARG A 444 -26.30 13.62 10.16
CA ARG A 444 -24.91 13.62 9.67
C ARG A 444 -23.97 12.85 10.60
N ASP A 445 -24.04 13.11 11.91
CA ASP A 445 -23.01 12.70 12.86
C ASP A 445 -23.50 11.57 13.77
N ALA A 446 -22.61 10.61 14.05
CA ALA A 446 -22.92 9.54 15.00
C ALA A 446 -22.98 10.05 16.44
N LEU A 447 -22.02 10.90 16.84
CA LEU A 447 -21.87 11.34 18.22
C LEU A 447 -21.46 12.81 18.32
N VAL A 448 -22.12 13.58 19.20
CA VAL A 448 -21.81 14.99 19.49
C VAL A 448 -21.88 15.28 20.99
N ASN A 449 -21.23 16.36 21.44
CA ASN A 449 -21.40 16.85 22.81
C ASN A 449 -22.83 17.36 23.05
N ALA A 450 -23.42 17.00 24.20
CA ALA A 450 -24.76 17.47 24.58
C ALA A 450 -24.78 18.97 24.92
N GLU A 451 -23.68 19.48 25.50
CA GLU A 451 -23.50 20.88 25.85
C GLU A 451 -22.10 21.37 25.42
N PRO A 452 -21.91 22.67 25.13
CA PRO A 452 -20.59 23.22 24.75
C PRO A 452 -19.49 23.01 25.80
N ASN A 453 -19.84 22.87 27.08
CA ASN A 453 -18.95 22.67 28.22
C ASN A 453 -18.85 21.19 28.61
N LEU A 454 -18.70 20.29 27.64
CA LEU A 454 -18.51 18.86 27.91
C LEU A 454 -17.25 18.64 28.75
N HIS A 455 -17.38 17.90 29.85
CA HIS A 455 -16.24 17.52 30.67
C HIS A 455 -16.35 16.11 31.27
N ASP A 456 -15.20 15.52 31.58
CA ASP A 456 -15.10 14.20 32.23
C ASP A 456 -15.88 13.11 31.47
N PHE A 457 -15.64 13.04 30.17
CA PHE A 457 -16.28 12.08 29.26
C PHE A 457 -15.26 11.05 28.79
N THR A 458 -15.62 9.77 28.87
CA THR A 458 -14.82 8.67 28.32
C THR A 458 -15.63 7.84 27.33
N LEU A 459 -15.07 7.56 26.15
CA LEU A 459 -15.60 6.59 25.20
C LEU A 459 -14.58 5.46 25.03
N ARG A 460 -14.99 4.20 25.21
CA ARG A 460 -14.05 3.07 25.18
C ARG A 460 -14.58 1.76 24.61
N ASP A 461 -13.65 0.95 24.11
CA ASP A 461 -13.85 -0.49 23.80
C ASP A 461 -15.04 -0.77 22.85
N LEU A 462 -15.24 0.03 21.80
CA LEU A 462 -16.32 -0.14 20.83
C LEU A 462 -15.97 0.35 19.42
N VAL A 463 -16.80 -0.02 18.45
CA VAL A 463 -16.70 0.42 17.06
C VAL A 463 -17.78 1.45 16.77
N ILE A 464 -17.44 2.55 16.11
CA ILE A 464 -18.38 3.44 15.44
C ILE A 464 -18.28 3.18 13.94
N GLU A 465 -19.37 2.63 13.38
CA GLU A 465 -19.50 2.33 11.95
C GLU A 465 -20.30 3.44 11.24
N VAL A 466 -19.66 4.08 10.26
CA VAL A 466 -20.20 5.21 9.51
C VAL A 466 -20.40 4.86 8.02
N ALA A 467 -20.15 3.61 7.63
CA ALA A 467 -20.53 3.08 6.31
C ALA A 467 -22.05 3.05 6.13
N THR A 468 -22.52 2.93 4.89
CA THR A 468 -23.96 2.87 4.58
C THR A 468 -24.63 1.57 5.03
N ARG A 469 -23.85 0.59 5.46
CA ARG A 469 -24.32 -0.73 5.89
C ARG A 469 -23.24 -1.38 6.76
N THR A 470 -23.63 -2.35 7.58
CA THR A 470 -22.72 -3.08 8.48
C THR A 470 -22.24 -4.39 7.88
N GLU A 471 -22.85 -4.89 6.79
CA GLU A 471 -22.37 -6.11 6.15
C GLU A 471 -21.02 -5.89 5.49
N VAL A 472 -20.08 -6.79 5.79
CA VAL A 472 -18.76 -6.81 5.14
C VAL A 472 -18.96 -7.17 3.65
N PRO A 473 -18.56 -6.29 2.71
CA PRO A 473 -18.71 -6.59 1.29
C PRO A 473 -17.78 -7.72 0.86
N SER A 474 -18.17 -8.44 -0.19
CA SER A 474 -17.30 -9.46 -0.80
C SER A 474 -16.03 -8.88 -1.44
N ASP A 475 -16.05 -7.60 -1.79
CA ASP A 475 -14.91 -6.83 -2.26
C ASP A 475 -14.73 -5.61 -1.35
N PRO A 476 -13.65 -5.52 -0.55
CA PRO A 476 -13.42 -4.40 0.36
C PRO A 476 -13.34 -3.06 -0.37
N ASN A 477 -12.92 -3.05 -1.63
CA ASN A 477 -12.84 -1.82 -2.41
C ASN A 477 -14.20 -1.29 -2.85
N SER A 478 -15.26 -2.11 -2.83
CA SER A 478 -16.61 -1.73 -3.28
C SER A 478 -17.38 -0.84 -2.31
N ALA A 479 -17.02 -0.85 -1.02
CA ALA A 479 -17.71 -0.10 0.03
C ALA A 479 -16.86 0.96 0.72
N ARG A 480 -15.71 1.34 0.12
CA ARG A 480 -14.84 2.38 0.69
C ARG A 480 -15.55 3.71 0.77
N SER A 481 -15.28 4.47 1.83
CA SER A 481 -16.02 5.70 2.14
C SER A 481 -16.00 6.73 0.99
N TYR A 482 -14.89 6.88 0.26
CA TYR A 482 -14.82 7.81 -0.87
C TYR A 482 -15.67 7.44 -2.09
N ARG A 483 -16.28 6.24 -2.13
CA ARG A 483 -17.29 5.89 -3.15
C ARG A 483 -18.67 6.42 -2.80
N SER A 484 -18.88 6.88 -1.58
CA SER A 484 -20.12 7.50 -1.12
C SER A 484 -20.05 9.01 -1.24
N THR A 485 -21.14 9.61 -1.71
CA THR A 485 -21.33 11.07 -1.71
C THR A 485 -22.09 11.59 -0.49
N ALA A 486 -22.58 10.68 0.37
CA ALA A 486 -23.30 11.05 1.59
C ALA A 486 -22.36 11.77 2.56
N ASN A 487 -22.81 12.85 3.21
CA ASN A 487 -22.03 13.55 4.22
C ASN A 487 -22.29 12.95 5.61
N ARG A 488 -21.30 12.25 6.17
CA ARG A 488 -21.48 11.43 7.38
C ARG A 488 -20.24 11.47 8.26
N GLY A 489 -20.40 11.91 9.51
CA GLY A 489 -19.34 12.07 10.50
C GLY A 489 -19.39 11.02 11.60
N GLY A 490 -18.22 10.69 12.16
CA GLY A 490 -18.14 9.87 13.36
C GLY A 490 -18.45 10.70 14.61
N ILE A 491 -17.40 11.22 15.26
CA ILE A 491 -17.48 11.97 16.52
C ILE A 491 -17.20 13.46 16.27
N MET A 492 -18.13 14.36 16.60
CA MET A 492 -17.96 15.81 16.50
C MET A 492 -18.17 16.48 17.87
N LEU A 493 -17.08 16.78 18.58
CA LEU A 493 -17.12 17.46 19.88
C LEU A 493 -16.66 18.91 19.70
N LEU A 494 -17.59 19.86 19.78
CA LEU A 494 -17.33 21.26 19.44
C LEU A 494 -17.70 22.18 20.60
N ALA A 495 -16.70 22.89 21.11
CA ALA A 495 -16.88 23.99 22.04
C ALA A 495 -17.00 25.32 21.28
N GLN A 496 -17.45 26.37 22.00
CA GLN A 496 -17.58 27.73 21.48
C GLN A 496 -16.34 28.60 21.76
N GLN A 497 -15.48 28.18 22.69
CA GLN A 497 -14.25 28.89 23.05
C GLN A 497 -13.15 27.89 23.48
N GLU A 498 -11.89 28.31 23.42
CA GLU A 498 -10.75 27.46 23.83
C GLU A 498 -10.85 27.06 25.30
N GLY A 499 -10.58 25.78 25.60
CA GLY A 499 -10.55 25.25 26.97
C GLY A 499 -11.92 25.13 27.64
N GLN A 500 -13.01 25.30 26.89
CA GLN A 500 -14.36 25.11 27.41
C GLN A 500 -14.66 23.62 27.66
N MET A 501 -14.23 22.72 26.77
CA MET A 501 -14.32 21.28 27.05
C MET A 501 -13.11 20.78 27.83
N LYS A 502 -13.28 19.80 28.72
CA LYS A 502 -12.20 19.31 29.59
C LYS A 502 -12.19 17.80 29.78
N ASN A 503 -11.01 17.19 29.95
CA ASN A 503 -10.87 15.80 30.40
C ASN A 503 -11.66 14.79 29.54
N ILE A 504 -11.44 14.82 28.22
CA ILE A 504 -12.09 13.88 27.28
C ILE A 504 -11.12 12.74 26.99
N THR A 505 -11.58 11.50 27.07
CA THR A 505 -10.77 10.31 26.78
C THR A 505 -11.44 9.40 25.74
N PHE A 506 -10.71 9.07 24.68
CA PHE A 506 -11.00 7.99 23.76
C PHE A 506 -10.00 6.87 24.00
N GLU A 507 -10.49 5.65 24.29
CA GLU A 507 -9.63 4.53 24.65
C GLU A 507 -10.04 3.23 23.94
N ASN A 508 -9.16 2.65 23.12
CA ASN A 508 -9.42 1.41 22.39
C ASN A 508 -10.75 1.45 21.59
N ILE A 509 -11.02 2.56 20.88
CA ILE A 509 -12.17 2.66 19.98
C ILE A 509 -11.73 2.55 18.53
N THR A 510 -12.60 2.02 17.69
CA THR A 510 -12.46 2.08 16.23
C THR A 510 -13.50 3.03 15.67
N VAL A 511 -13.09 4.00 14.84
CA VAL A 511 -14.02 4.84 14.05
C VAL A 511 -13.67 4.67 12.59
N GLN A 512 -14.65 4.25 11.79
CA GLN A 512 -14.37 3.88 10.41
C GLN A 512 -15.43 4.31 9.41
N ASN A 513 -14.97 4.43 8.15
CA ASN A 513 -15.77 4.68 6.96
C ASN A 513 -16.54 6.02 6.93
N ALA A 514 -16.15 6.99 7.76
CA ALA A 514 -16.77 8.32 7.73
C ALA A 514 -16.36 9.07 6.45
N THR A 515 -17.34 9.61 5.73
CA THR A 515 -17.05 10.47 4.58
C THR A 515 -16.64 11.88 5.00
N TYR A 516 -17.13 12.36 6.15
CA TYR A 516 -16.64 13.55 6.83
C TYR A 516 -15.45 13.19 7.74
N ASN A 517 -15.15 14.02 8.75
CA ASN A 517 -14.16 13.66 9.76
C ASN A 517 -14.55 12.37 10.49
N GLY A 518 -13.55 11.52 10.76
CA GLY A 518 -13.72 10.39 11.68
C GLY A 518 -13.99 10.92 13.09
N VAL A 519 -13.04 11.71 13.61
CA VAL A 519 -13.14 12.41 14.89
C VAL A 519 -12.72 13.86 14.73
N PHE A 520 -13.56 14.79 15.17
CA PHE A 520 -13.27 16.22 15.24
C PHE A 520 -13.51 16.72 16.67
N VAL A 521 -12.45 17.24 17.30
CA VAL A 521 -12.53 17.91 18.60
C VAL A 521 -12.04 19.36 18.47
N SER A 522 -12.85 20.32 18.92
CA SER A 522 -12.50 21.75 18.92
C SER A 522 -12.68 22.37 20.30
N GLY A 523 -11.65 23.04 20.83
CA GLY A 523 -11.76 23.81 22.08
C GLY A 523 -11.64 23.01 23.39
N ALA A 524 -10.97 21.85 23.36
CA ALA A 524 -10.80 20.99 24.53
C ALA A 524 -9.45 21.18 25.25
N THR A 525 -9.40 20.93 26.56
CA THR A 525 -8.15 20.79 27.33
C THR A 525 -8.10 19.44 28.05
N GLY A 526 -6.95 18.77 28.07
CA GLY A 526 -6.82 17.44 28.68
C GLY A 526 -7.47 16.35 27.83
N LEU A 527 -7.21 16.34 26.52
CA LEU A 527 -7.73 15.36 25.57
C LEU A 527 -6.78 14.17 25.45
N LYS A 528 -7.30 12.95 25.60
CA LYS A 528 -6.54 11.71 25.46
C LYS A 528 -7.13 10.83 24.37
N VAL A 529 -6.30 10.43 23.41
CA VAL A 529 -6.61 9.44 22.36
C VAL A 529 -5.62 8.30 22.53
N LEU A 530 -6.09 7.17 23.07
CA LEU A 530 -5.24 6.08 23.55
C LEU A 530 -5.64 4.78 22.87
N GLY A 531 -4.70 4.14 22.15
CA GLY A 531 -4.97 2.83 21.57
C GLY A 531 -6.08 2.82 20.51
N CYS A 532 -6.41 3.93 19.86
CA CYS A 532 -7.57 4.04 18.97
C CYS A 532 -7.21 3.73 17.51
N ASP A 533 -8.15 3.23 16.71
CA ASP A 533 -8.01 3.03 15.27
C ASP A 533 -9.01 3.89 14.51
N PHE A 534 -8.51 4.93 13.83
CA PHE A 534 -9.29 5.77 12.94
C PHE A 534 -8.87 5.45 11.51
N ASN A 535 -9.75 4.76 10.79
CA ASN A 535 -9.43 4.16 9.49
C ASN A 535 -10.50 4.47 8.44
N GLU A 536 -10.07 4.78 7.21
CA GLU A 536 -10.99 5.01 6.07
C GLU A 536 -11.94 6.20 6.29
N ASN A 537 -11.49 7.24 7.01
CA ASN A 537 -12.28 8.45 7.27
C ASN A 537 -11.74 9.68 6.52
N GLY A 538 -12.61 10.64 6.20
CA GLY A 538 -12.22 11.90 5.57
C GLY A 538 -12.14 11.81 4.04
N ALA A 539 -13.31 11.69 3.41
CA ALA A 539 -13.48 11.69 1.97
C ALA A 539 -13.63 13.12 1.39
N SER A 540 -13.70 13.22 0.06
CA SER A 540 -13.97 14.48 -0.64
C SER A 540 -15.47 14.72 -0.76
N ILE A 541 -16.05 15.23 0.32
CA ILE A 541 -17.43 15.72 0.34
C ILE A 541 -17.47 17.24 0.50
N VAL A 542 -18.63 17.85 0.22
CA VAL A 542 -18.88 19.28 0.44
C VAL A 542 -18.48 19.68 1.88
N PRO A 543 -17.68 20.75 2.07
CA PRO A 543 -17.35 21.79 1.08
C PRO A 543 -16.10 21.54 0.21
N GLY A 544 -15.44 20.38 0.30
CA GLY A 544 -14.34 20.04 -0.60
C GLY A 544 -13.30 19.10 0.01
N PRO A 545 -12.31 18.66 -0.81
CA PRO A 545 -11.24 17.78 -0.37
C PRO A 545 -10.30 18.47 0.63
N LYS A 546 -9.47 17.67 1.32
CA LYS A 546 -8.42 18.13 2.26
C LYS A 546 -8.90 18.83 3.52
N LEU A 547 -10.22 18.87 3.75
CA LEU A 547 -10.82 19.46 4.95
C LEU A 547 -11.24 18.40 5.98
N GLN A 548 -11.36 17.14 5.54
CA GLN A 548 -11.84 16.03 6.35
C GLN A 548 -10.71 15.04 6.58
N HIS A 549 -10.59 14.53 7.79
CA HIS A 549 -9.44 13.76 8.26
C HIS A 549 -9.86 12.55 9.10
N ASN A 550 -8.91 11.68 9.40
CA ASN A 550 -9.12 10.66 10.43
C ASN A 550 -9.33 11.31 11.80
N LEU A 551 -8.39 12.17 12.21
CA LEU A 551 -8.48 12.95 13.43
C LEU A 551 -8.16 14.42 13.15
N LEU A 552 -9.13 15.29 13.42
CA LEU A 552 -8.99 16.75 13.37
C LEU A 552 -9.09 17.30 14.79
N LEU A 553 -8.05 18.02 15.22
CA LEU A 553 -8.03 18.74 16.49
C LEU A 553 -7.79 20.22 16.23
N THR A 554 -8.68 21.07 16.71
CA THR A 554 -8.48 22.52 16.63
C THR A 554 -8.64 23.20 17.98
N HIS A 555 -7.85 24.25 18.26
CA HIS A 555 -7.96 25.01 19.50
C HIS A 555 -7.90 24.15 20.78
N CYS A 556 -7.16 23.03 20.73
CA CYS A 556 -7.02 22.11 21.84
C CYS A 556 -5.70 22.33 22.59
N ALA A 557 -5.69 22.08 23.89
CA ALA A 557 -4.50 22.16 24.74
C ALA A 557 -4.32 20.90 25.59
N ASP A 558 -3.10 20.57 26.01
CA ASP A 558 -2.80 19.38 26.82
C ASP A 558 -3.39 18.10 26.18
N VAL A 559 -2.85 17.76 25.01
CA VAL A 559 -3.36 16.67 24.18
C VAL A 559 -2.36 15.53 24.15
N THR A 560 -2.83 14.31 24.37
CA THR A 560 -2.06 13.08 24.15
C THR A 560 -2.73 12.20 23.10
N VAL A 561 -2.06 11.95 21.99
CA VAL A 561 -2.41 10.92 21.01
C VAL A 561 -1.35 9.84 21.08
N ARG A 562 -1.69 8.65 21.56
CA ARG A 562 -0.73 7.59 21.81
C ARG A 562 -1.24 6.19 21.43
N ASP A 563 -0.32 5.33 21.00
CA ASP A 563 -0.57 3.92 20.69
C ASP A 563 -1.69 3.71 19.64
N SER A 564 -1.91 4.71 18.79
CA SER A 564 -3.09 4.78 17.92
C SER A 564 -2.73 4.60 16.44
N ARG A 565 -3.70 4.15 15.66
CA ARG A 565 -3.62 4.00 14.21
C ARG A 565 -4.51 5.04 13.54
N LEU A 566 -3.92 5.86 12.67
CA LEU A 566 -4.54 6.98 11.96
C LEU A 566 -4.30 6.79 10.47
N ALA A 567 -5.09 5.91 9.86
CA ALA A 567 -4.75 5.33 8.56
C ALA A 567 -5.81 5.54 7.48
N THR A 568 -5.35 5.58 6.23
CA THR A 568 -6.23 5.51 5.05
C THR A 568 -7.26 6.65 5.03
N SER A 569 -6.87 7.90 5.30
CA SER A 569 -7.78 9.03 5.02
C SER A 569 -7.88 9.26 3.51
N PRO A 570 -9.05 9.05 2.86
CA PRO A 570 -9.11 9.00 1.40
C PRO A 570 -8.83 10.32 0.69
N HIS A 571 -9.06 11.46 1.34
CA HIS A 571 -8.82 12.79 0.78
C HIS A 571 -8.22 13.77 1.80
N GLY A 572 -7.69 13.23 2.91
CA GLY A 572 -7.24 14.01 4.06
C GLY A 572 -5.96 13.49 4.69
N SER A 573 -5.66 14.05 5.87
CA SER A 573 -4.53 13.67 6.68
C SER A 573 -4.90 12.61 7.73
N GLY A 574 -3.90 11.89 8.23
CA GLY A 574 -4.10 10.99 9.38
C GLY A 574 -4.41 11.78 10.66
N LEU A 575 -3.62 12.82 10.92
CA LEU A 575 -3.84 13.77 12.00
C LEU A 575 -3.68 15.20 11.49
N ALA A 576 -4.64 16.06 11.80
CA ALA A 576 -4.54 17.50 11.58
C ALA A 576 -4.69 18.26 12.90
N LEU A 577 -3.71 19.12 13.19
CA LEU A 577 -3.68 20.01 14.35
C LEU A 577 -3.76 21.46 13.86
N GLY A 578 -4.76 22.20 14.31
CA GLY A 578 -4.88 23.63 14.05
C GLY A 578 -4.95 24.42 15.36
N TYR A 579 -4.10 25.42 15.57
CA TYR A 579 -4.13 26.24 16.78
C TYR A 579 -4.08 25.43 18.09
N CYS A 580 -3.34 24.33 18.10
CA CYS A 580 -3.21 23.46 19.28
C CYS A 580 -1.96 23.81 20.09
N ARG A 581 -1.99 23.48 21.39
CA ARG A 581 -0.87 23.68 22.33
C ARG A 581 -0.58 22.44 23.15
N ASP A 582 0.69 22.21 23.45
CA ASP A 582 1.16 21.15 24.34
C ASP A 582 0.61 19.77 23.91
N VAL A 583 0.98 19.36 22.69
CA VAL A 583 0.47 18.13 22.06
C VAL A 583 1.57 17.08 21.96
N ILE A 584 1.29 15.88 22.45
CA ILE A 584 2.14 14.70 22.30
C ILE A 584 1.48 13.74 21.31
N VAL A 585 2.20 13.37 20.25
CA VAL A 585 1.83 12.32 19.30
C VAL A 585 2.89 11.24 19.39
N ALA A 586 2.58 10.09 20.01
CA ALA A 586 3.59 9.10 20.36
C ALA A 586 3.18 7.66 20.03
N ASN A 587 4.11 6.88 19.50
CA ASN A 587 3.90 5.45 19.20
C ASN A 587 2.65 5.18 18.32
N CYS A 588 2.39 6.04 17.33
CA CYS A 588 1.25 5.90 16.42
C CYS A 588 1.67 5.37 15.04
N GLU A 589 0.78 4.61 14.39
CA GLU A 589 0.84 4.31 12.96
C GLU A 589 0.04 5.37 12.20
N ILE A 590 0.71 6.26 11.47
CA ILE A 590 0.10 7.35 10.69
C ILE A 590 0.38 7.12 9.21
N ALA A 591 -0.48 6.32 8.57
CA ALA A 591 -0.12 5.67 7.32
C ALA A 591 -1.20 5.72 6.24
N ARG A 592 -0.76 5.72 4.98
CA ARG A 592 -1.63 5.51 3.80
C ARG A 592 -2.68 6.61 3.57
N ASN A 593 -2.50 7.81 4.11
CA ASN A 593 -3.42 8.93 3.92
C ASN A 593 -3.19 9.62 2.56
N ALA A 594 -4.25 10.15 1.94
CA ALA A 594 -4.18 10.82 0.63
C ALA A 594 -3.62 12.25 0.68
N TYR A 595 -3.38 12.77 1.89
CA TYR A 595 -2.71 14.03 2.10
C TYR A 595 -1.46 13.84 2.96
N TYR A 596 -1.29 14.58 4.06
CA TYR A 596 -0.15 14.41 4.95
C TYR A 596 -0.37 13.28 5.94
N GLY A 597 0.70 12.70 6.49
CA GLY A 597 0.55 11.89 7.70
C GLY A 597 0.05 12.76 8.85
N LEU A 598 0.86 13.75 9.22
CA LEU A 598 0.57 14.75 10.25
C LEU A 598 0.64 16.16 9.64
N LEU A 599 -0.47 16.91 9.73
CA LEU A 599 -0.56 18.32 9.40
C LEU A 599 -0.61 19.15 10.68
N VAL A 600 0.29 20.13 10.81
CA VAL A 600 0.37 21.02 11.97
C VAL A 600 0.35 22.48 11.50
N THR A 601 -0.69 23.19 11.89
CA THR A 601 -0.96 24.55 11.45
C THR A 601 -1.11 25.46 12.66
N GLU A 602 -0.37 26.58 12.68
CA GLU A 602 -0.44 27.63 13.72
C GLU A 602 -0.41 27.10 15.18
N SER A 603 0.37 26.05 15.44
CA SER A 603 0.38 25.34 16.73
C SER A 603 1.71 25.48 17.47
N GLU A 604 1.70 25.25 18.79
CA GLU A 604 2.86 25.44 19.66
C GLU A 604 3.11 24.25 20.59
N ASN A 605 4.38 23.96 20.87
CA ASN A 605 4.80 22.88 21.78
C ASN A 605 4.25 21.52 21.36
N ILE A 606 4.76 21.04 20.23
CA ILE A 606 4.31 19.78 19.62
C ILE A 606 5.46 18.78 19.67
N TRP A 607 5.20 17.61 20.24
CA TRP A 607 6.16 16.50 20.32
C TRP A 607 5.63 15.31 19.51
N VAL A 608 6.40 14.89 18.52
CA VAL A 608 6.09 13.76 17.63
C VAL A 608 7.17 12.70 17.85
N GLU A 609 6.84 11.61 18.54
CA GLU A 609 7.84 10.69 19.09
C GLU A 609 7.55 9.22 18.78
N ASN A 610 8.55 8.47 18.30
CA ASN A 610 8.45 7.02 18.10
C ASN A 610 7.29 6.57 17.18
N ASN A 611 6.85 7.41 16.24
CA ASN A 611 5.77 7.08 15.31
C ASN A 611 6.29 6.39 14.06
N LEU A 612 5.41 5.62 13.42
CA LEU A 612 5.55 5.13 12.05
C LEU A 612 4.72 6.03 11.15
N ILE A 613 5.36 6.78 10.25
CA ILE A 613 4.69 7.69 9.31
C ILE A 613 5.04 7.28 7.88
N GLU A 614 4.12 6.59 7.21
CA GLU A 614 4.41 5.94 5.93
C GLU A 614 3.35 6.06 4.85
N ALA A 615 3.78 5.98 3.60
CA ALA A 615 2.91 5.84 2.44
C ALA A 615 1.81 6.91 2.35
N ASN A 616 2.04 8.12 2.87
CA ASN A 616 1.12 9.23 2.67
C ASN A 616 1.38 9.87 1.30
N ASP A 617 0.33 10.31 0.60
CA ASP A 617 0.43 10.79 -0.79
C ASP A 617 1.04 12.21 -0.87
N ARG A 618 1.35 12.82 0.29
CA ARG A 618 2.17 14.02 0.44
C ARG A 618 3.32 13.79 1.42
N SER A 619 3.80 14.85 2.07
CA SER A 619 4.87 14.75 3.06
C SER A 619 4.41 13.99 4.31
N GLY A 620 5.33 13.30 4.98
CA GLY A 620 5.03 12.58 6.23
C GLY A 620 4.51 13.53 7.31
N VAL A 621 5.28 14.60 7.59
CA VAL A 621 4.89 15.68 8.50
C VAL A 621 4.96 17.02 7.77
N MET A 622 3.88 17.80 7.86
CA MET A 622 3.79 19.17 7.32
C MET A 622 3.58 20.17 8.45
N LEU A 623 4.47 21.15 8.57
CA LEU A 623 4.27 22.35 9.39
C LEU A 623 3.87 23.50 8.46
N GLU A 624 2.57 23.70 8.34
CA GLU A 624 1.99 24.68 7.42
C GLU A 624 2.05 26.09 8.03
N TYR A 625 2.30 27.07 7.17
CA TYR A 625 2.21 28.48 7.50
C TYR A 625 0.93 29.08 6.92
N LEU A 626 0.13 29.69 7.78
CA LEU A 626 -0.99 30.55 7.38
C LEU A 626 -0.77 31.99 7.84
N HIS A 627 -0.25 32.22 9.04
CA HIS A 627 -0.12 33.57 9.58
C HIS A 627 1.12 33.79 10.47
N GLN A 628 1.24 33.06 11.58
CA GLN A 628 2.41 33.18 12.47
C GLN A 628 3.41 32.05 12.25
N GLY A 629 2.92 30.89 11.82
CA GLY A 629 3.66 29.66 11.72
C GLY A 629 3.78 28.93 13.06
N SER A 630 3.85 27.60 12.99
CA SER A 630 3.98 26.75 14.18
C SER A 630 5.33 26.96 14.89
N ARG A 631 5.39 26.77 16.22
CA ARG A 631 6.62 26.96 17.01
C ARG A 631 6.87 25.86 18.03
N ASN A 632 8.15 25.64 18.36
CA ASN A 632 8.58 24.64 19.34
C ASN A 632 8.09 23.23 18.98
N VAL A 633 8.36 22.80 17.74
CA VAL A 633 7.99 21.47 17.26
C VAL A 633 9.20 20.55 17.34
N THR A 634 9.08 19.43 18.05
CA THR A 634 10.12 18.41 18.19
C THR A 634 9.67 17.09 17.58
N LEU A 635 10.46 16.57 16.64
CA LEU A 635 10.30 15.23 16.09
C LEU A 635 11.46 14.37 16.60
N SER A 636 11.17 13.28 17.32
CA SER A 636 12.20 12.37 17.80
C SER A 636 11.92 10.89 17.56
N HIS A 637 12.93 10.15 17.11
CA HIS A 637 12.88 8.68 16.98
C HIS A 637 11.72 8.13 16.13
N ASN A 638 11.20 8.92 15.19
CA ASN A 638 10.15 8.46 14.27
C ASN A 638 10.77 7.69 13.10
N LEU A 639 10.08 6.68 12.60
CA LEU A 639 10.31 6.10 11.28
C LEU A 639 9.39 6.80 10.27
N ILE A 640 9.96 7.65 9.43
CA ILE A 640 9.23 8.43 8.43
C ILE A 640 9.71 8.00 7.06
N HIS A 641 8.93 7.18 6.35
CA HIS A 641 9.42 6.56 5.12
C HIS A 641 8.36 6.36 4.03
N TYR A 642 8.81 6.33 2.78
CA TYR A 642 7.98 6.06 1.60
C TYR A 642 6.75 6.97 1.44
N ASN A 643 6.79 8.18 1.99
CA ASN A 643 5.81 9.22 1.70
C ASN A 643 6.12 9.84 0.33
N THR A 644 5.11 10.23 -0.44
CA THR A 644 5.30 10.78 -1.79
C THR A 644 5.93 12.17 -1.78
N GLY A 645 5.79 12.90 -0.66
CA GLY A 645 6.48 14.17 -0.39
C GLY A 645 7.75 14.01 0.44
N HIS A 646 8.15 15.05 1.17
CA HIS A 646 9.29 14.99 2.09
C HIS A 646 8.94 14.17 3.34
N GLY A 647 9.94 13.73 4.10
CA GLY A 647 9.68 13.19 5.42
C GLY A 647 9.14 14.26 6.38
N LEU A 648 9.81 15.41 6.42
CA LEU A 648 9.38 16.61 7.14
C LEU A 648 9.40 17.80 6.19
N GLU A 649 8.30 18.53 6.10
CA GLU A 649 8.20 19.78 5.36
C GLU A 649 7.67 20.88 6.30
N ALA A 650 8.27 22.07 6.25
CA ALA A 650 7.92 23.16 7.13
C ALA A 650 8.11 24.52 6.45
N TYR A 651 7.16 25.44 6.70
CA TYR A 651 7.22 26.82 6.23
C TYR A 651 7.07 27.78 7.41
N ALA A 652 7.98 28.74 7.52
CA ALA A 652 8.04 29.77 8.57
C ALA A 652 7.86 29.26 10.02
N ALA A 653 8.09 27.97 10.26
CA ALA A 653 8.03 27.38 11.59
C ALA A 653 9.28 27.74 12.41
N LYS A 654 9.09 27.97 13.71
CA LYS A 654 10.16 28.41 14.63
C LYS A 654 10.56 27.28 15.58
N ASN A 655 11.86 27.19 15.88
CA ASN A 655 12.39 26.20 16.84
C ASN A 655 12.02 24.75 16.51
N VAL A 656 12.04 24.38 15.23
CA VAL A 656 11.83 22.99 14.78
C VAL A 656 13.09 22.18 15.08
N LYS A 657 12.92 21.07 15.82
CA LYS A 657 14.00 20.15 16.18
C LYS A 657 13.68 18.76 15.67
N ALA A 658 14.53 18.17 14.84
CA ALA A 658 14.40 16.79 14.38
C ALA A 658 15.64 15.99 14.81
N LYS A 659 15.49 15.01 15.72
CA LYS A 659 16.62 14.23 16.26
C LYS A 659 16.30 12.74 16.29
N GLY A 660 17.21 11.91 15.79
CA GLY A 660 17.08 10.45 15.86
C GLY A 660 15.96 9.86 14.99
N ASN A 661 15.34 10.65 14.11
CA ASN A 661 14.36 10.14 13.15
C ASN A 661 15.06 9.39 12.03
N THR A 662 14.45 8.30 11.57
CA THR A 662 14.87 7.56 10.39
C THR A 662 14.03 8.00 9.19
N TYR A 663 14.70 8.50 8.16
CA TYR A 663 14.06 8.86 6.89
C TYR A 663 14.52 7.91 5.79
N ALA A 664 13.57 7.28 5.09
CA ALA A 664 13.89 6.38 3.99
C ALA A 664 12.89 6.53 2.84
N GLY A 665 13.38 6.62 1.61
CA GLY A 665 12.55 6.60 0.41
C GLY A 665 11.42 7.64 0.36
N ASN A 666 11.50 8.77 1.07
CA ASN A 666 10.48 9.82 0.93
C ASN A 666 10.77 10.67 -0.31
N GLY A 667 9.74 10.98 -1.08
CA GLY A 667 9.83 11.84 -2.24
C GLY A 667 10.61 11.20 -3.38
N ARG A 668 11.24 12.04 -4.20
CA ARG A 668 12.04 11.54 -5.32
C ARG A 668 13.41 11.07 -4.84
N PRO A 669 14.05 10.10 -5.51
CA PRO A 669 15.43 9.71 -5.22
C PRO A 669 16.37 10.92 -5.14
N GLY A 670 17.16 11.00 -4.07
CA GLY A 670 18.10 12.10 -3.82
C GLY A 670 17.48 13.39 -3.28
N ALA A 671 16.16 13.45 -3.06
CA ALA A 671 15.54 14.59 -2.39
C ALA A 671 15.96 14.67 -0.91
N ASP A 672 16.11 15.89 -0.40
CA ASP A 672 16.31 16.10 1.04
C ASP A 672 15.09 15.56 1.79
N PRO A 673 15.25 14.64 2.76
CA PRO A 673 14.14 14.17 3.57
C PRO A 673 13.48 15.29 4.39
N GLN A 674 14.17 16.41 4.60
CA GLN A 674 13.67 17.57 5.34
C GLN A 674 13.67 18.83 4.47
N LYS A 675 12.52 19.49 4.37
CA LYS A 675 12.39 20.79 3.71
C LYS A 675 11.94 21.83 4.72
N LEU A 676 12.91 22.52 5.32
CA LEU A 676 12.66 23.55 6.33
C LEU A 676 12.87 24.93 5.72
N SER A 677 11.77 25.62 5.38
CA SER A 677 11.80 26.95 4.81
C SER A 677 11.46 28.03 5.84
N LYS A 678 12.20 29.15 5.80
CA LYS A 678 11.85 30.37 6.55
C LYS A 678 10.80 31.22 5.85
N GLU A 679 10.42 30.85 4.63
CA GLU A 679 9.47 31.59 3.81
C GLU A 679 8.07 31.57 4.43
N LYS A 680 7.44 32.75 4.50
CA LYS A 680 6.05 32.94 4.90
C LYS A 680 5.13 32.58 3.73
N LYS A 681 5.10 31.30 3.38
CA LYS A 681 4.40 30.77 2.21
C LYS A 681 3.18 29.97 2.61
N MET A 682 2.00 30.43 2.20
CA MET A 682 0.79 29.61 2.18
C MET A 682 0.91 28.60 1.03
N ILE A 683 0.70 27.33 1.31
CA ILE A 683 0.81 26.27 0.30
C ILE A 683 -0.50 26.18 -0.47
N MET A 684 -0.48 26.75 -1.67
CA MET A 684 -1.52 26.55 -2.67
C MET A 684 -1.11 25.34 -3.51
N ASP A 685 -1.72 24.19 -3.26
CA ASP A 685 -1.45 22.98 -4.02
C ASP A 685 -1.96 23.10 -5.47
N ALA A 686 -1.14 23.66 -6.35
CA ALA A 686 -1.35 23.58 -7.79
C ALA A 686 -0.83 22.22 -8.28
N LYS A 687 -1.65 21.17 -8.15
CA LYS A 687 -1.66 19.96 -9.00
C LYS A 687 -2.76 19.02 -8.51
N TYR A 688 -3.97 19.24 -9.02
CA TYR A 688 -4.85 18.12 -9.36
C TYR A 688 -4.21 17.47 -10.60
N PRO A 689 -3.84 16.18 -10.62
CA PRO A 689 -4.11 15.45 -11.84
C PRO A 689 -5.63 15.49 -12.00
N ALA A 690 -6.10 16.00 -13.14
CA ALA A 690 -7.49 15.86 -13.53
C ALA A 690 -7.90 14.38 -13.42
N GLU A 691 -9.14 14.19 -13.01
CA GLU A 691 -9.86 12.91 -12.93
C GLU A 691 -9.57 11.94 -14.09
#